data_AF-A0A9Q8SFU1-F1
#
_entry.id   AF-A0A9Q8SFU1-F1
#
_cell.length_a   1.000
_cell.length_b   1.000
_cell.length_c   1.000
_cell.angle_alpha   90.00
_cell.angle_beta   90.00
_cell.angle_gamma   90.00
#
_symmetry.space_group_name_H-M   'P 1'
#
loop_
_entity.id
_entity.type
_entity.pdbx_description
1 polymer ?
#
loop_
_entity_poly.entity_id
_entity_poly.type
_entity_poly.pdbx_seq_one_letter_code
_entity_poly.pdbx_strand_id
1 'polypeptide(L)'
;MSSNQYDAQASTNYKEAFSLFDKRGNGRVAIDSLGDLLRACGQNPTLTEIRDLEKNVGGDFDFETFQRILNRPGGFRDPGEPEEYCRGFQRRELDVSSPGRPRLPAEETSNWKVKEKGTPSHSVLVRINSTLCVATCTFALNLACHLPTYGIDTSTCIHPRLPRVQDLVLQLLLLLPLPRPDAPNSPTDRTVFRPVAVASSKRPLLSLTFFLIFLLTALILAAPRAVPRITSLFAQLRFKPVQLPLVATPSLSTYRPLVTAAMTVPDKYKSPPQAPPVFTGTKESIVGDSKKICDQTRALLDKLVADYSADKATFENVMKPIAKDENESGLSTRILGFYQYVSSDAALREASTQADTIMDEFSIEVNMREDVYKLIEALHQRKDSEGLDPESLRLLEKDYKNYIKMGLGIPAGPQRDRFKEIKKRLSQIQIEFTKNLNEENGGIWFTKEELDGVSDDVLDGLEKGTGENEGKLKLSFKYPDLFPTLKFAKNPETRRKVFIQNENKCNQNVPLFQEAIILRDEAARMLGYPNHAALRIEDKMAKTTKTVNDFLGDLRSRLTAGGAKEVEHLQELKKADTDARGVENDGNYYLWDHKFYDRLMIEKEYSIDENKIAEYFPITSTIAGMLKIFEELLGFVFVELKPEDRKALSPTGKGEDIAWHEDVIIFSVWDDASEGEGFVGYLYLDLHPRQGKYGHAANFNLQPGYLQANGSRRYPATALVCNFSKPTPKKPSLLKHDEVVTLFHELGHGIHDLAGRCTYSRFHGTSTVRDFVEAPSQMLENWCWTPSVIKALSQHYETGEKIPDDLIEKQISTKHVNAALFNLRQLHFGTFDMTVHTPESHEAIKKLDLSATYNELRGQIAGIKGPEAQGEKSTWGNGQACFGHLIGGYDAGYYGYLSSEVYSTDMFYSVFKADPMNGKEGRRYRHTVLEKGGSQEEMLTLEQFLGRKPSTEAFYKELGIPQTLAS
;
A
#
# COMPACT_ATOMS: atom_id res chain seq x y z
N MET A 1 56.79 23.93 -0.87
CA MET A 1 55.89 23.85 -2.04
C MET A 1 54.69 23.00 -1.62
N SER A 2 53.49 23.59 -1.55
CA SER A 2 52.18 22.87 -1.55
C SER A 2 51.04 23.88 -1.31
N SER A 3 50.85 24.81 -2.25
CA SER A 3 49.66 25.67 -2.29
C SER A 3 48.73 25.20 -3.41
N ASN A 4 47.48 25.66 -3.39
CA ASN A 4 46.52 25.59 -4.50
C ASN A 4 46.02 24.16 -4.84
N GLN A 5 45.24 23.54 -3.94
CA GLN A 5 44.24 22.56 -4.37
C GLN A 5 42.94 22.56 -3.54
N TYR A 6 42.98 22.92 -2.25
CA TYR A 6 41.77 23.03 -1.40
C TYR A 6 40.90 24.28 -1.64
N ASP A 7 41.46 25.32 -2.27
CA ASP A 7 40.82 26.65 -2.35
C ASP A 7 39.90 26.83 -3.58
N ALA A 8 40.17 26.09 -4.66
CA ALA A 8 39.47 26.27 -5.95
C ALA A 8 37.98 25.87 -5.89
N GLN A 9 37.66 24.75 -5.22
CA GLN A 9 36.27 24.29 -5.10
C GLN A 9 35.47 25.23 -4.18
N ALA A 10 36.03 25.59 -3.01
CA ALA A 10 35.41 26.52 -2.08
C ALA A 10 35.18 27.90 -2.71
N SER A 11 36.20 28.47 -3.36
CA SER A 11 36.07 29.75 -4.08
C SER A 11 35.12 29.70 -5.28
N THR A 12 34.80 28.52 -5.82
CA THR A 12 33.75 28.38 -6.85
C THR A 12 32.37 28.44 -6.21
N ASN A 13 32.13 27.61 -5.19
CA ASN A 13 30.87 27.58 -4.44
C ASN A 13 30.52 28.96 -3.84
N TYR A 14 31.50 29.66 -3.24
CA TYR A 14 31.29 31.01 -2.69
C TYR A 14 30.97 32.05 -3.77
N LYS A 15 31.44 31.87 -5.01
CA LYS A 15 31.18 32.79 -6.12
C LYS A 15 29.81 32.56 -6.74
N GLU A 16 29.37 31.31 -6.80
CA GLU A 16 27.98 30.94 -7.14
C GLU A 16 27.02 31.49 -6.08
N ALA A 17 27.30 31.28 -4.78
CA ALA A 17 26.53 31.86 -3.68
C ALA A 17 26.46 33.40 -3.78
N PHE A 18 27.59 34.08 -4.00
CA PHE A 18 27.60 35.54 -4.20
C PHE A 18 26.73 35.98 -5.39
N SER A 19 26.76 35.26 -6.52
CA SER A 19 25.93 35.59 -7.70
C SER A 19 24.42 35.42 -7.47
N LEU A 20 24.00 34.52 -6.57
CA LEU A 20 22.58 34.39 -6.18
C LEU A 20 22.08 35.59 -5.36
N PHE A 21 22.99 36.30 -4.68
CA PHE A 21 22.67 37.48 -3.88
C PHE A 21 22.88 38.81 -4.64
N ASP A 22 23.64 38.83 -5.75
CA ASP A 22 23.71 39.94 -6.71
C ASP A 22 22.43 40.00 -7.57
N LYS A 23 21.34 40.42 -6.93
CA LYS A 23 20.01 40.59 -7.54
C LYS A 23 19.97 41.70 -8.61
N ARG A 24 21.09 42.37 -8.90
CA ARG A 24 21.21 43.43 -9.92
C ARG A 24 22.12 43.03 -11.09
N GLY A 25 22.84 41.91 -11.00
CA GLY A 25 23.80 41.45 -12.00
C GLY A 25 24.96 42.42 -12.24
N ASN A 26 25.32 43.23 -11.24
CA ASN A 26 26.30 44.32 -11.40
C ASN A 26 27.64 44.08 -10.66
N GLY A 27 27.84 42.88 -10.12
CA GLY A 27 29.00 42.48 -9.34
C GLY A 27 28.96 42.92 -7.87
N ARG A 28 27.82 43.41 -7.35
CA ARG A 28 27.69 43.90 -5.97
C ARG A 28 26.44 43.37 -5.26
N VAL A 29 26.62 42.89 -4.04
CA VAL A 29 25.54 42.46 -3.13
C VAL A 29 25.15 43.62 -2.22
N ALA A 30 23.85 43.75 -1.93
CA ALA A 30 23.34 44.78 -1.01
C ALA A 30 23.80 44.52 0.43
N ILE A 31 24.17 45.57 1.16
CA ILE A 31 24.84 45.40 2.46
C ILE A 31 23.97 44.70 3.52
N ASP A 32 22.65 44.91 3.46
CA ASP A 32 21.64 44.24 4.30
C ASP A 32 21.58 42.72 4.12
N SER A 33 22.13 42.21 3.02
CA SER A 33 22.12 40.81 2.61
C SER A 33 23.42 40.09 3.01
N LEU A 34 24.38 40.78 3.64
CA LEU A 34 25.68 40.23 4.04
C LEU A 34 25.54 39.07 5.04
N GLY A 35 24.65 39.20 6.04
CA GLY A 35 24.43 38.17 7.05
C GLY A 35 23.89 36.86 6.48
N ASP A 36 22.96 36.95 5.52
CA ASP A 36 22.35 35.77 4.89
C ASP A 36 23.26 35.13 3.85
N LEU A 37 24.05 35.92 3.12
CA LEU A 37 25.09 35.41 2.22
C LEU A 37 26.21 34.70 3.00
N LEU A 38 26.58 35.19 4.18
CA LEU A 38 27.55 34.49 5.05
C LEU A 38 27.01 33.13 5.51
N ARG A 39 25.73 33.04 5.88
CA ARG A 39 25.05 31.77 6.24
C ARG A 39 24.95 30.81 5.05
N ALA A 40 24.61 31.31 3.85
CA ALA A 40 24.61 30.52 2.62
C ALA A 40 26.01 29.98 2.25
N CYS A 41 27.08 30.58 2.79
CA CYS A 41 28.47 30.12 2.70
C CYS A 41 28.94 29.32 3.94
N GLY A 42 28.01 28.81 4.75
CA GLY A 42 28.30 27.96 5.92
C GLY A 42 28.93 28.69 7.10
N GLN A 43 28.79 30.01 7.21
CA GLN A 43 29.31 30.81 8.32
C GLN A 43 28.17 31.26 9.24
N ASN A 44 28.39 31.21 10.56
CA ASN A 44 27.37 31.55 11.58
C ASN A 44 27.68 32.86 12.34
N PRO A 45 27.74 34.04 11.68
CA PRO A 45 28.02 35.30 12.37
C PRO A 45 26.87 35.71 13.31
N THR A 46 27.21 36.17 14.51
CA THR A 46 26.25 36.78 15.45
C THR A 46 25.65 38.06 14.88
N LEU A 47 24.48 38.47 15.39
CA LEU A 47 23.83 39.73 14.97
C LEU A 47 24.69 40.98 15.29
N THR A 48 25.58 40.89 16.28
CA THR A 48 26.55 41.95 16.59
C THR A 48 27.67 42.00 15.56
N GLU A 49 28.25 40.84 15.20
CA GLU A 49 29.31 40.77 14.19
C GLU A 49 28.82 41.18 12.79
N ILE A 50 27.57 40.84 12.43
CA ILE A 50 26.95 41.31 11.17
C ILE A 50 26.93 42.84 11.16
N ARG A 51 26.41 43.49 12.21
CA ARG A 51 26.32 44.96 12.27
C ARG A 51 27.67 45.67 12.26
N ASP A 52 28.67 45.10 12.93
CA ASP A 52 30.03 45.64 12.88
C ASP A 52 30.66 45.48 11.50
N LEU A 53 30.39 44.37 10.79
CA LEU A 53 30.83 44.18 9.40
C LEU A 53 30.08 45.12 8.43
N GLU A 54 28.76 45.22 8.52
CA GLU A 54 27.93 46.17 7.76
C GLU A 54 28.47 47.60 7.88
N LYS A 55 28.78 48.03 9.11
CA LYS A 55 29.32 49.35 9.44
C LYS A 55 30.75 49.57 8.93
N ASN A 56 31.60 48.54 8.93
CA ASN A 56 32.97 48.62 8.41
C ASN A 56 33.04 48.60 6.88
N VAL A 57 32.06 47.99 6.22
CA VAL A 57 31.96 47.91 4.75
C VAL A 57 31.25 49.14 4.16
N GLY A 58 30.24 49.67 4.84
CA GLY A 58 29.66 51.00 4.59
C GLY A 58 28.71 51.11 3.37
N GLY A 59 28.45 50.04 2.64
CA GLY A 59 27.53 50.02 1.49
C GLY A 59 27.60 48.73 0.68
N ASP A 60 26.89 48.68 -0.44
CA ASP A 60 26.84 47.51 -1.35
C ASP A 60 28.26 47.05 -1.75
N PHE A 61 28.55 45.76 -1.61
CA PHE A 61 29.91 45.20 -1.61
C PHE A 61 30.16 44.21 -2.74
N ASP A 62 31.40 44.14 -3.22
CA ASP A 62 31.86 43.23 -4.28
C ASP A 62 32.40 41.90 -3.74
N PHE A 63 32.62 40.93 -4.63
CA PHE A 63 33.09 39.60 -4.27
C PHE A 63 34.48 39.60 -3.61
N GLU A 64 35.37 40.52 -3.99
CA GLU A 64 36.69 40.63 -3.35
C GLU A 64 36.55 41.11 -1.89
N THR A 65 35.68 42.11 -1.65
CA THR A 65 35.31 42.54 -0.29
C THR A 65 34.70 41.39 0.51
N PHE A 66 33.81 40.60 -0.11
CA PHE A 66 33.22 39.41 0.52
C PHE A 66 34.26 38.33 0.89
N GLN A 67 35.20 38.02 -0.01
CA GLN A 67 36.28 37.07 0.26
C GLN A 67 37.19 37.52 1.41
N ARG A 68 37.42 38.83 1.59
CA ARG A 68 38.15 39.37 2.75
C ARG A 68 37.38 39.23 4.06
N ILE A 69 36.04 39.27 4.02
CA ILE A 69 35.17 39.05 5.19
C ILE A 69 35.13 37.57 5.58
N LEU A 70 35.02 36.66 4.61
CA LEU A 70 35.12 35.20 4.85
C LEU A 70 36.46 34.83 5.48
N ASN A 71 37.57 35.35 4.95
CA ASN A 71 38.93 35.06 5.41
C ASN A 71 39.39 35.92 6.60
N ARG A 72 38.47 36.44 7.43
CA ARG A 72 38.83 37.32 8.56
C ARG A 72 39.63 36.55 9.63
N PRO A 73 40.71 37.12 10.20
CA PRO A 73 41.47 36.45 11.26
C PRO A 73 40.60 36.11 12.47
N GLY A 74 40.67 34.85 12.92
CA GLY A 74 39.87 34.35 14.05
C GLY A 74 38.49 33.79 13.70
N GLY A 75 38.09 33.79 12.40
CA GLY A 75 36.83 33.20 11.95
C GLY A 75 35.58 33.89 12.53
N PHE A 76 34.43 33.24 12.42
CA PHE A 76 33.18 33.64 13.08
C PHE A 76 32.99 32.80 14.35
N ARG A 77 32.33 33.36 15.37
CA ARG A 77 32.03 32.63 16.62
C ARG A 77 30.69 31.95 16.51
N ASP A 78 30.54 30.77 17.11
CA ASP A 78 29.22 30.20 17.34
C ASP A 78 28.35 31.16 18.17
N PRO A 79 27.07 31.35 17.80
CA PRO A 79 26.16 32.23 18.53
C PRO A 79 25.85 31.68 19.93
N GLY A 80 25.87 32.57 20.91
CA GLY A 80 25.55 32.24 22.30
C GLY A 80 24.04 32.38 22.56
N GLU A 81 23.47 31.36 23.19
CA GLU A 81 22.03 31.19 23.50
C GLU A 81 21.10 31.02 22.26
N PRO A 82 20.13 30.08 22.29
CA PRO A 82 19.20 29.85 21.18
C PRO A 82 18.35 31.07 20.78
N GLU A 83 18.21 32.06 21.66
CA GLU A 83 17.39 33.25 21.42
C GLU A 83 17.98 34.21 20.37
N GLU A 84 19.30 34.18 20.11
CA GLU A 84 19.87 34.90 18.96
C GLU A 84 19.40 34.30 17.63
N TYR A 85 19.19 32.98 17.58
CA TYR A 85 18.76 32.25 16.37
C TYR A 85 17.35 32.69 15.94
N CYS A 86 16.40 32.74 16.89
CA CYS A 86 15.00 33.08 16.61
C CYS A 86 14.83 34.53 16.12
N ARG A 87 15.69 35.47 16.53
CA ARG A 87 15.62 36.88 16.11
C ARG A 87 16.18 37.13 14.71
N GLY A 88 16.99 36.22 14.16
CA GLY A 88 17.49 36.32 12.79
C GLY A 88 16.40 36.22 11.72
N PHE A 89 15.40 35.37 11.94
CA PHE A 89 14.32 35.11 10.97
C PHE A 89 13.16 36.12 11.01
N GLN A 90 13.05 36.93 12.07
CA GLN A 90 11.96 37.90 12.24
C GLN A 90 12.26 39.26 11.59
N ARG A 91 12.26 39.33 10.26
CA ARG A 91 12.38 40.62 9.55
C ARG A 91 11.64 40.77 8.21
N ARG A 92 10.33 40.46 8.19
CA ARG A 92 9.44 40.99 7.14
C ARG A 92 7.96 41.17 7.48
N GLU A 93 7.66 41.69 8.68
CA GLU A 93 6.34 42.24 9.02
C GLU A 93 6.50 43.43 9.99
N LEU A 94 5.47 44.28 10.10
CA LEU A 94 5.37 45.55 10.86
C LEU A 94 5.96 46.83 10.23
N ASP A 95 5.28 47.31 9.19
CA ASP A 95 4.67 48.65 9.15
C ASP A 95 3.37 48.46 8.32
N VAL A 96 2.15 48.87 8.71
CA VAL A 96 1.73 50.11 9.36
C VAL A 96 0.63 49.86 10.41
N SER A 97 0.55 50.67 11.48
CA SER A 97 -0.69 50.77 12.26
C SER A 97 -0.99 52.20 12.79
N SER A 98 -2.18 52.70 12.43
CA SER A 98 -3.15 53.52 13.20
C SER A 98 -2.66 54.59 14.19
N PRO A 99 -3.29 55.80 14.20
CA PRO A 99 -4.51 55.92 15.02
C PRO A 99 -5.61 56.88 14.51
N GLY A 100 -6.88 56.60 14.86
CA GLY A 100 -7.97 57.58 14.81
C GLY A 100 -9.39 57.00 14.66
N ARG A 101 -10.20 57.02 15.73
CA ARG A 101 -11.67 56.86 15.63
C ARG A 101 -12.34 58.24 15.46
N PRO A 102 -13.50 58.30 14.80
CA PRO A 102 -14.71 58.61 15.57
C PRO A 102 -15.83 57.56 15.39
N ARG A 103 -17.07 57.89 15.79
CA ARG A 103 -18.21 56.97 15.97
C ARG A 103 -19.17 56.92 14.78
N LEU A 104 -19.95 55.84 14.70
CA LEU A 104 -21.17 55.70 13.90
C LEU A 104 -22.20 56.81 14.20
N PRO A 105 -23.06 57.15 13.23
CA PRO A 105 -24.49 56.80 13.34
C PRO A 105 -24.94 55.82 12.23
N ALA A 106 -26.25 55.63 12.05
CA ALA A 106 -26.84 54.47 11.37
C ALA A 106 -27.76 54.82 10.18
N GLU A 107 -28.33 53.75 9.58
CA GLU A 107 -29.55 53.70 8.73
C GLU A 107 -29.51 54.16 7.25
N GLU A 108 -30.61 53.78 6.57
CA GLU A 108 -31.10 54.13 5.23
C GLU A 108 -30.37 53.65 3.95
N THR A 109 -30.78 52.44 3.53
CA THR A 109 -31.48 52.16 2.26
C THR A 109 -31.03 52.75 0.90
N SER A 110 -30.74 51.79 -0.01
CA SER A 110 -31.26 51.69 -1.39
C SER A 110 -30.51 52.28 -2.61
N ASN A 111 -30.61 51.51 -3.70
CA ASN A 111 -30.85 51.89 -5.09
C ASN A 111 -29.77 52.59 -5.98
N TRP A 112 -29.51 51.90 -7.10
CA TRP A 112 -29.39 52.39 -8.49
C TRP A 112 -28.03 52.84 -9.10
N LYS A 113 -27.51 51.91 -9.92
CA LYS A 113 -27.21 52.03 -11.37
C LYS A 113 -26.14 53.02 -11.91
N VAL A 114 -25.14 52.38 -12.54
CA VAL A 114 -24.68 52.59 -13.95
C VAL A 114 -24.09 53.95 -14.35
N LYS A 115 -22.81 53.94 -14.76
CA LYS A 115 -22.40 54.32 -16.14
C LYS A 115 -20.99 53.87 -16.53
N GLU A 116 -20.82 53.60 -17.82
CA GLU A 116 -19.55 53.30 -18.48
C GLU A 116 -18.75 54.58 -18.79
N LYS A 117 -17.44 54.46 -19.05
CA LYS A 117 -16.79 54.84 -20.33
C LYS A 117 -15.25 54.77 -20.30
N GLY A 118 -14.67 54.44 -21.46
CA GLY A 118 -13.42 55.11 -21.92
C GLY A 118 -12.11 54.31 -21.89
N THR A 119 -11.79 53.67 -23.02
CA THR A 119 -10.42 53.43 -23.50
C THR A 119 -10.19 54.33 -24.76
N PRO A 120 -9.04 54.37 -25.48
CA PRO A 120 -7.75 53.65 -25.30
C PRO A 120 -6.46 54.51 -25.49
N SER A 121 -5.30 53.82 -25.54
CA SER A 121 -3.99 54.26 -26.11
C SER A 121 -3.11 55.19 -25.25
N HIS A 122 -1.78 55.31 -25.42
CA HIS A 122 -0.86 54.85 -26.50
C HIS A 122 0.41 54.14 -25.96
N SER A 123 1.25 53.59 -26.84
CA SER A 123 2.46 52.78 -26.53
C SER A 123 3.77 53.42 -27.00
N VAL A 124 4.90 52.99 -26.42
CA VAL A 124 6.28 53.15 -26.97
C VAL A 124 7.11 51.88 -26.69
N LEU A 125 7.92 51.44 -27.66
CA LEU A 125 8.84 50.30 -27.58
C LEU A 125 10.28 50.74 -27.32
N VAL A 126 11.12 49.84 -26.81
CA VAL A 126 12.44 49.50 -27.42
C VAL A 126 12.68 47.99 -27.31
N ARG A 127 13.27 47.38 -28.35
CA ARG A 127 13.83 46.00 -28.34
C ARG A 127 15.36 46.08 -28.35
N ILE A 128 16.04 45.05 -27.84
CA ILE A 128 17.31 44.54 -28.42
C ILE A 128 17.17 43.03 -28.64
N ASN A 129 17.83 42.51 -29.68
CA ASN A 129 17.75 41.12 -30.15
C ASN A 129 19.10 40.72 -30.79
N SER A 130 19.48 39.44 -30.72
CA SER A 130 20.71 38.91 -31.36
C SER A 130 20.56 37.43 -31.73
N THR A 131 21.16 36.99 -32.83
CA THR A 131 20.79 35.75 -33.57
C THR A 131 21.97 35.25 -34.46
N LEU A 132 21.78 34.14 -35.21
CA LEU A 132 22.67 33.45 -36.19
C LEU A 132 23.69 32.46 -35.58
N CYS A 133 24.17 31.39 -36.26
CA CYS A 133 23.93 30.80 -37.60
C CYS A 133 24.07 29.25 -37.46
N VAL A 134 23.42 28.30 -38.17
CA VAL A 134 22.95 28.10 -39.57
C VAL A 134 24.03 27.70 -40.59
N ALA A 135 23.93 26.47 -41.12
CA ALA A 135 24.53 25.95 -42.38
C ALA A 135 23.75 24.69 -42.85
N THR A 136 23.78 24.31 -44.16
CA THR A 136 22.79 23.39 -44.78
C THR A 136 23.26 22.56 -46.00
N CYS A 137 22.74 21.34 -46.18
CA CYS A 137 22.48 20.60 -47.45
C CYS A 137 21.61 19.34 -47.15
N THR A 138 20.72 18.73 -47.96
CA THR A 138 20.17 18.89 -49.35
C THR A 138 20.62 17.82 -50.39
N PHE A 139 19.71 17.48 -51.34
CA PHE A 139 19.70 16.39 -52.36
C PHE A 139 19.38 14.95 -51.88
N ALA A 140 18.72 14.03 -52.62
CA ALA A 140 17.74 14.16 -53.74
C ALA A 140 17.11 12.81 -54.21
N LEU A 141 15.82 12.86 -54.60
CA LEU A 141 15.08 12.06 -55.64
C LEU A 141 14.83 10.52 -55.54
N ASN A 142 13.63 10.15 -56.07
CA ASN A 142 13.22 8.90 -56.75
C ASN A 142 13.00 7.58 -55.96
N LEU A 143 12.14 6.62 -56.39
CA LEU A 143 10.88 6.63 -57.20
C LEU A 143 10.26 5.19 -57.17
N ALA A 144 8.92 5.05 -57.29
CA ALA A 144 8.19 3.84 -57.75
C ALA A 144 8.22 2.56 -56.83
N CYS A 145 7.29 1.58 -56.88
CA CYS A 145 6.00 1.44 -57.59
C CYS A 145 5.08 0.36 -56.96
N HIS A 146 3.75 0.46 -57.21
CA HIS A 146 2.70 -0.60 -57.22
C HIS A 146 2.39 -1.34 -55.88
N LEU A 147 1.17 -1.34 -55.34
CA LEU A 147 -0.16 -1.85 -55.78
C LEU A 147 -0.39 -3.38 -55.53
N PRO A 148 -1.64 -3.84 -55.26
CA PRO A 148 -1.93 -4.86 -54.23
C PRO A 148 -2.62 -6.13 -54.78
N THR A 149 -3.14 -7.03 -53.91
CA THR A 149 -4.52 -7.59 -53.99
C THR A 149 -4.94 -8.49 -52.79
N TYR A 150 -6.26 -8.74 -52.71
CA TYR A 150 -7.09 -9.74 -51.97
C TYR A 150 -6.42 -10.93 -51.23
N GLY A 151 -7.06 -11.57 -50.22
CA GLY A 151 -8.41 -11.43 -49.63
C GLY A 151 -9.05 -12.81 -49.31
N ILE A 152 -10.24 -12.82 -48.64
CA ILE A 152 -11.07 -14.02 -48.28
C ILE A 152 -10.46 -14.90 -47.15
N ASP A 153 -11.12 -15.49 -46.13
CA ASP A 153 -12.46 -15.49 -45.47
C ASP A 153 -13.01 -16.94 -45.21
N THR A 154 -13.83 -17.11 -44.16
CA THR A 154 -14.70 -18.28 -43.82
C THR A 154 -14.12 -19.69 -43.55
N SER A 155 -13.83 -19.96 -42.27
CA SER A 155 -14.46 -20.99 -41.39
C SER A 155 -14.45 -22.54 -41.66
N THR A 156 -14.78 -23.27 -40.58
CA THR A 156 -15.40 -24.62 -40.45
C THR A 156 -14.53 -25.89 -40.17
N CYS A 157 -14.62 -26.35 -38.91
CA CYS A 157 -14.66 -27.72 -38.35
C CYS A 157 -14.12 -28.97 -39.09
N ILE A 158 -13.42 -29.87 -38.35
CA ILE A 158 -13.84 -31.27 -38.07
C ILE A 158 -12.88 -31.98 -37.08
N HIS A 159 -13.41 -32.88 -36.25
CA HIS A 159 -12.69 -33.81 -35.34
C HIS A 159 -13.02 -35.27 -35.77
N PRO A 160 -12.12 -36.28 -35.64
CA PRO A 160 -12.28 -37.20 -34.50
C PRO A 160 -11.08 -38.06 -34.02
N ARG A 161 -11.04 -38.30 -32.69
CA ARG A 161 -10.78 -39.57 -31.93
C ARG A 161 -9.43 -40.34 -31.95
N LEU A 162 -9.05 -40.74 -30.73
CA LEU A 162 -7.97 -41.64 -30.25
C LEU A 162 -8.17 -43.15 -30.59
N PRO A 163 -7.14 -44.01 -30.40
CA PRO A 163 -7.13 -44.89 -29.20
C PRO A 163 -5.75 -45.28 -28.57
N ARG A 164 -5.69 -45.37 -27.22
CA ARG A 164 -5.22 -46.46 -26.30
C ARG A 164 -3.98 -47.37 -26.63
N VAL A 165 -3.26 -48.02 -25.68
CA VAL A 165 -2.93 -47.89 -24.22
C VAL A 165 -2.00 -49.08 -23.78
N GLN A 166 -0.99 -48.89 -22.89
CA GLN A 166 -0.29 -49.90 -22.00
C GLN A 166 0.38 -51.17 -22.63
N ASP A 167 1.26 -52.01 -22.02
CA ASP A 167 2.17 -51.93 -20.84
C ASP A 167 3.28 -53.04 -20.82
N LEU A 168 4.44 -52.73 -20.23
CA LEU A 168 5.38 -53.54 -19.37
C LEU A 168 5.94 -54.98 -19.69
N VAL A 169 6.88 -55.44 -18.83
CA VAL A 169 7.45 -56.82 -18.57
C VAL A 169 8.67 -57.28 -19.44
N LEU A 170 9.74 -57.96 -18.96
CA LEU A 170 10.51 -58.10 -17.67
C LEU A 170 11.79 -59.02 -17.89
N GLN A 171 12.53 -59.37 -16.81
CA GLN A 171 13.55 -60.46 -16.60
C GLN A 171 15.06 -60.06 -16.70
N LEU A 172 16.04 -60.64 -15.94
CA LEU A 172 16.10 -61.81 -15.01
C LEU A 172 17.23 -61.74 -13.90
N LEU A 173 16.97 -62.32 -12.69
CA LEU A 173 17.79 -63.00 -11.60
C LEU A 173 19.37 -63.03 -11.65
N LEU A 174 20.23 -63.21 -10.59
CA LEU A 174 20.29 -63.44 -9.09
C LEU A 174 21.79 -63.20 -8.60
N LEU A 175 22.43 -63.52 -7.43
CA LEU A 175 22.22 -64.32 -6.17
C LEU A 175 23.03 -63.77 -4.92
N LEU A 176 23.85 -64.58 -4.17
CA LEU A 176 24.50 -64.39 -2.83
C LEU A 176 25.80 -65.27 -2.65
N PRO A 177 26.55 -65.41 -1.49
CA PRO A 177 27.19 -64.46 -0.52
C PRO A 177 28.62 -64.82 0.08
N LEU A 178 29.33 -63.86 0.75
CA LEU A 178 30.45 -63.97 1.77
C LEU A 178 31.85 -64.58 1.37
N PRO A 179 33.00 -64.48 2.15
CA PRO A 179 33.33 -63.88 3.48
C PRO A 179 34.59 -62.92 3.56
N ARG A 180 35.33 -62.87 4.72
CA ARG A 180 36.42 -61.93 5.22
C ARG A 180 37.90 -62.34 4.82
N PRO A 181 39.06 -61.81 5.34
CA PRO A 181 39.40 -60.76 6.38
C PRO A 181 40.64 -59.82 6.16
N ASP A 182 40.91 -58.84 7.06
CA ASP A 182 42.17 -58.64 7.86
C ASP A 182 42.32 -57.24 8.57
N ALA A 183 43.40 -57.02 9.36
CA ALA A 183 43.66 -55.90 10.32
C ALA A 183 45.20 -55.59 10.40
N PRO A 184 45.85 -54.95 11.43
CA PRO A 184 45.39 -54.23 12.65
C PRO A 184 46.16 -52.91 13.01
N ASN A 185 45.80 -52.23 14.12
CA ASN A 185 46.74 -51.77 15.18
C ASN A 185 46.05 -51.16 16.43
N SER A 186 46.79 -51.05 17.55
CA SER A 186 46.36 -50.62 18.92
C SER A 186 47.61 -50.20 19.74
N PRO A 187 47.63 -50.01 21.09
CA PRO A 187 46.57 -49.89 22.13
C PRO A 187 46.54 -48.42 22.68
N THR A 188 46.26 -47.98 23.92
CA THR A 188 46.10 -48.45 25.34
C THR A 188 45.13 -47.46 26.08
N ASP A 189 44.67 -47.54 27.33
CA ASP A 189 44.63 -48.55 28.43
C ASP A 189 43.42 -48.22 29.38
N ARG A 190 42.93 -49.09 30.29
CA ARG A 190 43.21 -49.21 31.76
C ARG A 190 43.22 -47.89 32.57
N THR A 191 42.66 -47.77 33.79
CA THR A 191 42.01 -48.77 34.70
C THR A 191 41.10 -48.12 35.77
N VAL A 192 40.07 -48.86 36.25
CA VAL A 192 39.54 -48.97 37.63
C VAL A 192 39.25 -47.70 38.47
N PHE A 193 37.99 -47.55 38.95
CA PHE A 193 37.65 -47.55 40.40
C PHE A 193 36.14 -47.77 40.70
N ARG A 194 35.84 -48.32 41.88
CA ARG A 194 34.54 -48.66 42.53
C ARG A 194 34.85 -49.01 44.01
N PRO A 195 33.88 -49.29 44.93
CA PRO A 195 32.51 -48.76 45.13
C PRO A 195 32.19 -48.41 46.62
N VAL A 196 31.04 -47.77 46.90
CA VAL A 196 30.29 -47.76 48.20
C VAL A 196 28.83 -47.40 47.81
N ALA A 197 27.74 -48.20 47.98
CA ALA A 197 27.07 -48.78 49.17
C ALA A 197 26.39 -47.71 50.06
N VAL A 198 25.14 -47.81 50.57
CA VAL A 198 24.38 -48.91 51.19
C VAL A 198 22.84 -48.76 50.95
N ALA A 199 22.09 -49.82 51.31
CA ALA A 199 20.63 -50.05 51.38
C ALA A 199 19.72 -48.91 51.98
N SER A 200 18.38 -48.97 52.03
CA SER A 200 17.49 -50.15 52.15
C SER A 200 16.04 -50.02 51.63
N SER A 201 15.28 -51.12 51.76
CA SER A 201 13.98 -51.43 51.14
C SER A 201 12.71 -50.94 51.86
N LYS A 202 11.60 -50.81 51.11
CA LYS A 202 10.40 -51.69 51.26
C LYS A 202 9.27 -51.42 50.23
N ARG A 203 8.54 -52.50 49.93
CA ARG A 203 7.20 -52.69 49.27
C ARG A 203 6.53 -53.86 50.03
N PRO A 204 5.24 -54.27 49.84
CA PRO A 204 4.33 -54.02 48.70
C PRO A 204 2.84 -53.74 49.06
N LEU A 205 1.97 -53.53 48.06
CA LEU A 205 0.85 -54.46 47.74
C LEU A 205 0.17 -54.20 46.38
N LEU A 206 -0.76 -55.08 46.02
CA LEU A 206 -1.58 -55.22 44.79
C LEU A 206 -2.44 -53.98 44.45
N SER A 207 -2.87 -53.66 43.21
CA SER A 207 -3.21 -54.37 41.94
C SER A 207 -4.73 -54.39 41.67
N LEU A 208 -5.20 -53.52 40.76
CA LEU A 208 -6.52 -53.66 40.11
C LEU A 208 -6.67 -52.86 38.78
N THR A 209 -5.99 -51.71 38.65
CA THR A 209 -6.23 -50.73 37.55
C THR A 209 -5.80 -51.16 36.16
N PHE A 210 -4.82 -52.06 36.01
CA PHE A 210 -4.29 -52.43 34.68
C PHE A 210 -5.23 -53.30 33.83
N PHE A 211 -6.26 -53.93 34.42
CA PHE A 211 -7.16 -54.85 33.70
C PHE A 211 -8.31 -54.12 32.99
N LEU A 212 -8.75 -52.95 33.47
CA LEU A 212 -9.80 -52.16 32.83
C LEU A 212 -9.32 -51.48 31.53
N ILE A 213 -8.09 -50.99 31.51
CA ILE A 213 -7.53 -50.21 30.38
C ILE A 213 -7.48 -51.07 29.11
N PHE A 214 -7.13 -52.35 29.23
CA PHE A 214 -7.04 -53.28 28.10
C PHE A 214 -8.42 -53.69 27.52
N LEU A 215 -9.49 -53.56 28.32
CA LEU A 215 -10.86 -53.89 27.90
C LEU A 215 -11.55 -52.74 27.16
N LEU A 216 -11.25 -51.47 27.50
CA LEU A 216 -11.77 -50.32 26.74
C LEU A 216 -11.11 -50.18 25.37
N THR A 217 -9.80 -50.44 25.23
CA THR A 217 -9.10 -50.32 23.94
C THR A 217 -9.55 -51.36 22.91
N ALA A 218 -10.01 -52.54 23.35
CA ALA A 218 -10.55 -53.58 22.48
C ALA A 218 -11.94 -53.26 21.88
N LEU A 219 -12.69 -52.33 22.47
CA LEU A 219 -14.08 -52.01 22.09
C LEU A 219 -14.20 -50.83 21.11
N ILE A 220 -13.10 -50.16 20.78
CA ILE A 220 -13.08 -48.93 19.97
C ILE A 220 -12.60 -49.20 18.52
N LEU A 221 -12.02 -50.37 18.24
CA LEU A 221 -11.36 -50.69 16.97
C LEU A 221 -12.10 -51.74 16.09
N ALA A 222 -13.44 -51.64 15.99
CA ALA A 222 -14.23 -52.49 15.09
C ALA A 222 -15.44 -51.78 14.45
N ALA A 223 -15.39 -51.60 13.12
CA ALA A 223 -16.45 -51.09 12.22
C ALA A 223 -16.12 -51.53 10.77
N PRO A 224 -16.91 -51.25 9.69
CA PRO A 224 -18.20 -50.52 9.60
C PRO A 224 -19.26 -51.17 8.63
N ARG A 225 -20.32 -50.40 8.29
CA ARG A 225 -21.21 -50.43 7.07
C ARG A 225 -22.55 -51.21 7.09
N ALA A 226 -23.69 -50.49 6.98
CA ALA A 226 -24.74 -50.61 5.94
C ALA A 226 -25.97 -49.68 6.19
N VAL A 227 -26.57 -49.11 5.12
CA VAL A 227 -27.70 -48.13 5.07
C VAL A 227 -28.34 -48.26 3.65
N PRO A 228 -29.68 -48.32 3.39
CA PRO A 228 -30.65 -47.22 3.62
C PRO A 228 -32.18 -47.56 3.79
N ARG A 229 -33.00 -46.50 4.00
CA ARG A 229 -34.41 -46.25 3.56
C ARG A 229 -35.50 -47.36 3.63
N ILE A 230 -36.60 -47.06 4.36
CA ILE A 230 -38.00 -47.11 3.86
C ILE A 230 -38.79 -45.92 4.45
N THR A 231 -39.70 -45.33 3.66
CA THR A 231 -40.72 -44.35 4.11
C THR A 231 -42.06 -44.67 3.44
N SER A 232 -43.12 -44.98 4.21
CA SER A 232 -44.56 -44.75 3.91
C SER A 232 -45.51 -45.67 4.71
N LEU A 233 -45.84 -45.30 5.95
CA LEU A 233 -47.04 -45.70 6.71
C LEU A 233 -47.00 -44.86 8.01
N PHE A 234 -48.00 -44.06 8.41
CA PHE A 234 -49.36 -43.87 7.91
C PHE A 234 -49.66 -42.39 7.63
N ALA A 235 -50.53 -42.14 6.64
CA ALA A 235 -51.32 -40.92 6.60
C ALA A 235 -52.71 -41.17 7.24
N GLN A 236 -53.38 -40.09 7.64
CA GLN A 236 -54.75 -40.06 8.17
C GLN A 236 -54.99 -40.71 9.55
N LEU A 237 -54.97 -39.87 10.59
CA LEU A 237 -56.10 -39.69 11.51
C LEU A 237 -55.99 -38.32 12.20
N ARG A 238 -57.10 -37.58 12.29
CA ARG A 238 -57.25 -36.35 13.11
C ARG A 238 -57.90 -36.77 14.45
N PHE A 239 -57.69 -36.12 15.60
CA PHE A 239 -57.79 -34.68 15.84
C PHE A 239 -56.87 -34.14 16.97
N LYS A 240 -56.82 -32.80 17.05
CA LYS A 240 -56.10 -31.89 17.97
C LYS A 240 -55.76 -32.40 19.40
N PRO A 241 -54.51 -32.20 19.86
CA PRO A 241 -54.15 -32.04 21.27
C PRO A 241 -53.91 -30.55 21.67
N VAL A 242 -53.69 -30.34 22.97
CA VAL A 242 -53.43 -29.03 23.64
C VAL A 242 -51.94 -28.64 23.57
N GLN A 243 -51.62 -27.34 23.63
CA GLN A 243 -50.24 -26.84 23.71
C GLN A 243 -49.65 -26.99 25.13
N LEU A 244 -48.47 -27.61 25.20
CA LEU A 244 -47.46 -27.45 26.26
C LEU A 244 -46.10 -27.24 25.57
N PRO A 245 -45.17 -26.49 26.17
CA PRO A 245 -43.96 -26.04 25.47
C PRO A 245 -42.96 -27.17 25.21
N LEU A 246 -42.37 -27.17 24.02
CA LEU A 246 -41.32 -28.13 23.64
C LEU A 246 -39.94 -27.63 24.08
N VAL A 247 -39.04 -28.56 24.39
CA VAL A 247 -37.64 -28.28 24.75
C VAL A 247 -36.91 -27.61 23.59
N ALA A 248 -36.18 -26.54 23.86
CA ALA A 248 -35.37 -25.85 22.87
C ALA A 248 -34.14 -26.68 22.47
N THR A 249 -33.91 -26.81 21.16
CA THR A 249 -32.59 -27.14 20.62
C THR A 249 -31.65 -25.94 20.82
N PRO A 250 -30.35 -26.14 21.08
CA PRO A 250 -29.39 -25.04 21.12
C PRO A 250 -29.27 -24.42 19.72
N SER A 251 -29.73 -23.19 19.54
CA SER A 251 -29.49 -22.45 18.31
C SER A 251 -28.01 -22.13 18.16
N LEU A 252 -27.55 -21.97 16.91
CA LEU A 252 -26.23 -21.45 16.61
C LEU A 252 -26.00 -20.11 17.33
N SER A 253 -24.73 -19.83 17.67
CA SER A 253 -24.32 -18.63 18.38
C SER A 253 -24.86 -17.39 17.68
N THR A 254 -25.70 -16.62 18.38
CA THR A 254 -26.20 -15.35 17.86
C THR A 254 -25.09 -14.32 18.00
N TYR A 255 -24.57 -13.84 16.87
CA TYR A 255 -23.68 -12.68 16.85
C TYR A 255 -24.31 -11.55 17.67
N ARG A 256 -23.60 -11.07 18.69
CA ARG A 256 -23.98 -9.80 19.34
C ARG A 256 -23.87 -8.71 18.26
N PRO A 257 -24.93 -7.93 18.03
CA PRO A 257 -24.89 -6.87 17.03
C PRO A 257 -23.80 -5.85 17.36
N LEU A 258 -23.14 -5.28 16.35
CA LEU A 258 -22.39 -4.04 16.54
C LEU A 258 -23.42 -2.94 16.77
N VAL A 259 -23.32 -2.26 17.91
CA VAL A 259 -24.20 -1.15 18.27
C VAL A 259 -23.41 -0.09 19.03
N THR A 260 -23.28 1.09 18.42
CA THR A 260 -22.92 2.34 19.10
C THR A 260 -24.12 2.79 19.96
N ALA A 261 -24.17 2.23 21.17
CA ALA A 261 -25.21 2.38 22.20
C ALA A 261 -26.61 1.76 21.87
N ALA A 262 -27.13 0.98 22.82
CA ALA A 262 -28.41 0.27 22.67
C ALA A 262 -29.63 1.21 22.79
N MET A 263 -29.97 1.87 21.68
CA MET A 263 -31.26 2.52 21.45
C MET A 263 -31.87 2.04 20.13
N THR A 264 -33.19 2.21 19.97
CA THR A 264 -33.83 2.07 18.66
C THR A 264 -33.22 3.09 17.70
N VAL A 265 -32.69 2.63 16.56
CA VAL A 265 -32.19 3.49 15.48
C VAL A 265 -33.20 4.62 15.22
N PRO A 266 -32.82 5.91 15.32
CA PRO A 266 -33.69 7.04 15.02
C PRO A 266 -34.29 6.93 13.61
N ASP A 267 -35.56 7.27 13.44
CA ASP A 267 -36.28 7.07 12.16
C ASP A 267 -35.59 7.73 10.96
N LYS A 268 -34.93 8.88 11.16
CA LYS A 268 -34.11 9.55 10.14
C LYS A 268 -33.05 8.66 9.48
N TYR A 269 -32.49 7.70 10.21
CA TYR A 269 -31.44 6.80 9.71
C TYR A 269 -31.99 5.50 9.09
N LYS A 270 -33.29 5.23 9.18
CA LYS A 270 -33.94 4.02 8.61
C LYS A 270 -34.22 4.14 7.11
N SER A 271 -34.02 5.30 6.51
CA SER A 271 -34.33 5.54 5.10
C SER A 271 -33.25 6.38 4.41
N PRO A 272 -32.08 5.79 4.11
CA PRO A 272 -31.09 6.39 3.22
C PRO A 272 -31.72 6.91 1.91
N PRO A 273 -31.32 8.09 1.40
CA PRO A 273 -31.83 8.66 0.15
C PRO A 273 -31.34 7.92 -1.10
N GLN A 274 -30.42 6.98 -0.95
CA GLN A 274 -29.86 6.15 -2.02
C GLN A 274 -29.84 4.70 -1.54
N ALA A 275 -30.37 3.77 -2.33
CA ALA A 275 -30.29 2.34 -2.03
C ALA A 275 -28.85 1.80 -2.09
N PRO A 276 -28.52 0.75 -1.32
CA PRO A 276 -27.19 0.12 -1.37
C PRO A 276 -26.93 -0.58 -2.72
N PRO A 277 -25.65 -0.80 -3.09
CA PRO A 277 -25.27 -1.66 -4.20
C PRO A 277 -25.91 -3.05 -4.15
N VAL A 278 -26.21 -3.61 -5.33
CA VAL A 278 -26.74 -4.98 -5.50
C VAL A 278 -25.68 -5.88 -6.12
N PHE A 279 -25.65 -7.14 -5.67
CA PHE A 279 -24.68 -8.16 -6.04
C PHE A 279 -25.37 -9.37 -6.72
N THR A 280 -26.33 -9.08 -7.60
CA THR A 280 -27.13 -10.09 -8.33
C THR A 280 -26.55 -10.52 -9.69
N GLY A 281 -25.28 -10.25 -9.97
CA GLY A 281 -24.63 -10.63 -11.22
C GLY A 281 -24.59 -12.15 -11.42
N THR A 282 -25.03 -12.62 -12.60
CA THR A 282 -24.69 -13.95 -13.14
C THR A 282 -23.47 -13.84 -14.06
N LYS A 283 -22.82 -14.98 -14.34
CA LYS A 283 -21.73 -15.11 -15.31
C LYS A 283 -22.02 -14.41 -16.65
N GLU A 284 -23.22 -14.62 -17.18
CA GLU A 284 -23.67 -14.09 -18.47
C GLU A 284 -23.87 -12.58 -18.42
N SER A 285 -24.50 -12.08 -17.34
CA SER A 285 -24.70 -10.64 -17.14
C SER A 285 -23.38 -9.89 -16.94
N ILE A 286 -22.43 -10.43 -16.17
CA ILE A 286 -21.16 -9.74 -15.89
C ILE A 286 -20.38 -9.45 -17.19
N VAL A 287 -20.26 -10.46 -18.06
CA VAL A 287 -19.58 -10.32 -19.36
C VAL A 287 -20.43 -9.51 -20.36
N GLY A 288 -21.75 -9.60 -20.29
CA GLY A 288 -22.68 -8.87 -21.17
C GLY A 288 -22.73 -7.37 -20.87
N ASP A 289 -22.91 -6.99 -19.61
CA ASP A 289 -22.97 -5.59 -19.18
C ASP A 289 -21.62 -4.89 -19.31
N SER A 290 -20.50 -5.59 -19.11
CA SER A 290 -19.15 -5.03 -19.38
C SER A 290 -18.99 -4.61 -20.84
N LYS A 291 -19.37 -5.47 -21.79
CA LYS A 291 -19.34 -5.15 -23.24
C LYS A 291 -20.28 -4.00 -23.58
N LYS A 292 -21.51 -4.06 -23.07
CA LYS A 292 -22.52 -3.02 -23.26
C LYS A 292 -22.04 -1.64 -22.75
N ILE A 293 -21.37 -1.58 -21.60
CA ILE A 293 -20.76 -0.33 -21.09
C ILE A 293 -19.69 0.17 -22.08
N CYS A 294 -18.77 -0.70 -22.51
CA CYS A 294 -17.75 -0.34 -23.51
C CYS A 294 -18.38 0.18 -24.82
N ASP A 295 -19.45 -0.47 -25.29
CA ASP A 295 -20.17 -0.07 -26.51
C ASP A 295 -20.90 1.27 -26.34
N GLN A 296 -21.43 1.57 -25.15
CA GLN A 296 -22.03 2.87 -24.80
C GLN A 296 -20.98 3.99 -24.80
N THR A 297 -19.85 3.79 -24.11
CA THR A 297 -18.73 4.74 -24.08
C THR A 297 -18.16 4.96 -25.48
N ARG A 298 -17.99 3.90 -26.29
CA ARG A 298 -17.53 4.03 -27.69
C ARG A 298 -18.48 4.85 -28.54
N ALA A 299 -19.78 4.58 -28.46
CA ALA A 299 -20.81 5.34 -29.19
C ALA A 299 -20.88 6.82 -28.76
N LEU A 300 -20.58 7.14 -27.49
CA LEU A 300 -20.41 8.52 -27.04
C LEU A 300 -19.19 9.18 -27.70
N LEU A 301 -18.02 8.54 -27.65
CA LEU A 301 -16.79 9.09 -28.23
C LEU A 301 -16.89 9.28 -29.75
N ASP A 302 -17.46 8.31 -30.46
CA ASP A 302 -17.75 8.40 -31.90
C ASP A 302 -18.68 9.57 -32.23
N LYS A 303 -19.70 9.79 -31.40
CA LYS A 303 -20.61 10.94 -31.54
C LYS A 303 -19.89 12.27 -31.28
N LEU A 304 -19.06 12.37 -30.24
CA LEU A 304 -18.33 13.63 -29.94
C LEU A 304 -17.40 14.04 -31.09
N VAL A 305 -16.74 13.07 -31.74
CA VAL A 305 -15.90 13.27 -32.93
C VAL A 305 -16.71 13.63 -34.18
N ALA A 306 -17.95 13.13 -34.30
CA ALA A 306 -18.84 13.46 -35.41
C ALA A 306 -19.52 14.84 -35.26
N ASP A 307 -19.92 15.22 -34.04
CA ASP A 307 -20.64 16.46 -33.75
C ASP A 307 -19.71 17.70 -33.66
N TYR A 308 -18.45 17.52 -33.25
CA TYR A 308 -17.55 18.64 -32.93
C TYR A 308 -16.20 18.59 -33.65
N SER A 309 -15.79 19.73 -34.20
CA SER A 309 -14.45 19.98 -34.71
C SER A 309 -13.55 20.61 -33.63
N ALA A 310 -12.23 20.51 -33.77
CA ALA A 310 -11.26 20.93 -32.75
C ALA A 310 -11.30 22.45 -32.40
N ASP A 311 -11.78 23.29 -33.32
CA ASP A 311 -12.07 24.72 -33.12
C ASP A 311 -13.34 24.97 -32.27
N LYS A 312 -14.22 23.97 -32.13
CA LYS A 312 -15.51 24.01 -31.40
C LYS A 312 -15.54 23.12 -30.17
N ALA A 313 -14.44 22.42 -29.87
CA ALA A 313 -14.28 21.69 -28.62
C ALA A 313 -14.22 22.67 -27.44
N THR A 314 -15.05 22.44 -26.43
CA THR A 314 -15.14 23.18 -25.17
C THR A 314 -15.25 22.16 -24.04
N PHE A 315 -15.05 22.59 -22.79
CA PHE A 315 -15.23 21.69 -21.66
C PHE A 315 -16.67 21.17 -21.54
N GLU A 316 -17.67 22.02 -21.77
CA GLU A 316 -19.11 21.65 -21.66
C GLU A 316 -19.58 20.65 -22.71
N ASN A 317 -19.05 20.69 -23.95
CA ASN A 317 -19.52 19.83 -25.04
C ASN A 317 -18.66 18.57 -25.31
N VAL A 318 -17.43 18.50 -24.79
CA VAL A 318 -16.55 17.31 -24.94
C VAL A 318 -16.19 16.68 -23.60
N MET A 319 -15.51 17.41 -22.69
CA MET A 319 -15.04 16.84 -21.41
C MET A 319 -16.17 16.42 -20.49
N LYS A 320 -17.20 17.26 -20.34
CA LYS A 320 -18.30 17.04 -19.40
C LYS A 320 -19.18 15.83 -19.76
N PRO A 321 -19.49 15.54 -21.05
CA PRO A 321 -20.06 14.26 -21.44
C PRO A 321 -19.19 13.04 -21.10
N ILE A 322 -17.87 13.09 -21.34
CA ILE A 322 -16.94 12.00 -21.00
C ILE A 322 -16.92 11.77 -19.48
N ALA A 323 -16.80 12.84 -18.70
CA ALA A 323 -16.83 12.80 -17.23
C ALA A 323 -18.16 12.27 -16.67
N LYS A 324 -19.28 12.53 -17.37
CA LYS A 324 -20.59 11.96 -17.02
C LYS A 324 -20.64 10.45 -17.29
N ASP A 325 -20.09 10.00 -18.41
CA ASP A 325 -20.03 8.57 -18.74
C ASP A 325 -19.13 7.80 -17.77
N GLU A 326 -18.00 8.40 -17.36
CA GLU A 326 -17.11 7.88 -16.29
C GLU A 326 -17.80 7.86 -14.90
N ASN A 327 -18.62 8.88 -14.59
CA ASN A 327 -19.47 8.92 -13.40
C ASN A 327 -20.55 7.82 -13.40
N GLU A 328 -21.18 7.54 -14.55
CA GLU A 328 -22.29 6.57 -14.65
C GLU A 328 -21.80 5.12 -14.80
N SER A 329 -20.83 4.85 -15.68
CA SER A 329 -20.22 3.53 -15.85
C SER A 329 -19.50 3.04 -14.58
N GLY A 330 -18.82 3.93 -13.87
CA GLY A 330 -18.07 3.65 -12.64
C GLY A 330 -18.91 3.12 -11.48
N LEU A 331 -20.25 3.24 -11.53
CA LEU A 331 -21.18 2.62 -10.58
C LEU A 331 -21.36 1.10 -10.79
N SER A 332 -21.06 0.61 -11.99
CA SER A 332 -21.22 -0.79 -12.39
C SER A 332 -19.89 -1.48 -12.60
N THR A 333 -18.95 -0.88 -13.35
CA THR A 333 -17.66 -1.51 -13.70
C THR A 333 -16.87 -1.97 -12.47
N ARG A 334 -16.86 -1.15 -11.40
CA ARG A 334 -16.22 -1.49 -10.11
C ARG A 334 -16.83 -2.74 -9.47
N ILE A 335 -18.17 -2.90 -9.51
CA ILE A 335 -18.85 -4.11 -9.00
C ILE A 335 -18.55 -5.33 -9.91
N LEU A 336 -18.57 -5.14 -11.24
CA LEU A 336 -18.29 -6.19 -12.22
C LEU A 336 -16.87 -6.76 -12.08
N GLY A 337 -15.87 -5.92 -11.84
CA GLY A 337 -14.49 -6.32 -11.54
C GLY A 337 -14.25 -6.80 -10.10
N PHE A 338 -15.08 -6.39 -9.12
CA PHE A 338 -14.89 -6.75 -7.71
C PHE A 338 -15.18 -8.23 -7.40
N TYR A 339 -16.09 -8.88 -8.14
CA TYR A 339 -16.47 -10.28 -7.89
C TYR A 339 -15.29 -11.25 -7.89
N GLN A 340 -14.24 -11.02 -8.70
CA GLN A 340 -13.03 -11.86 -8.75
C GLN A 340 -12.32 -11.95 -7.38
N TYR A 341 -12.46 -10.93 -6.53
CA TYR A 341 -11.79 -10.84 -5.22
C TYR A 341 -12.60 -11.44 -4.07
N VAL A 342 -13.91 -11.65 -4.23
CA VAL A 342 -14.80 -11.99 -3.09
C VAL A 342 -15.83 -13.08 -3.32
N SER A 343 -16.21 -13.39 -4.56
CA SER A 343 -17.21 -14.43 -4.84
C SER A 343 -16.74 -15.79 -4.36
N SER A 344 -17.60 -16.55 -3.69
CA SER A 344 -17.36 -17.97 -3.40
C SER A 344 -17.48 -18.85 -4.65
N ASP A 345 -18.38 -18.51 -5.58
CA ASP A 345 -18.51 -19.18 -6.88
C ASP A 345 -17.32 -18.85 -7.80
N ALA A 346 -16.61 -19.90 -8.22
CA ALA A 346 -15.49 -19.84 -9.15
C ALA A 346 -15.91 -19.46 -10.57
N ALA A 347 -17.10 -19.85 -11.03
CA ALA A 347 -17.58 -19.49 -12.36
C ALA A 347 -17.91 -18.00 -12.46
N LEU A 348 -18.34 -17.39 -11.35
CA LEU A 348 -18.56 -15.96 -11.23
C LEU A 348 -17.26 -15.15 -11.08
N ARG A 349 -16.24 -15.69 -10.37
CA ARG A 349 -14.89 -15.10 -10.38
C ARG A 349 -14.29 -15.08 -11.78
N GLU A 350 -14.35 -16.19 -12.51
CA GLU A 350 -13.87 -16.27 -13.91
C GLU A 350 -14.59 -15.27 -14.82
N ALA A 351 -15.91 -15.11 -14.66
CA ALA A 351 -16.68 -14.11 -15.40
C ALA A 351 -16.24 -12.66 -15.09
N SER A 352 -15.89 -12.41 -13.83
CA SER A 352 -15.37 -11.11 -13.36
C SER A 352 -13.97 -10.83 -13.91
N THR A 353 -13.05 -11.80 -13.89
CA THR A 353 -11.74 -11.70 -14.56
C THR A 353 -11.88 -11.47 -16.07
N GLN A 354 -12.85 -12.11 -16.72
CA GLN A 354 -13.16 -11.87 -18.14
C GLN A 354 -13.73 -10.47 -18.39
N ALA A 355 -14.58 -9.96 -17.49
CA ALA A 355 -15.07 -8.58 -17.54
C ALA A 355 -13.93 -7.57 -17.39
N ASP A 356 -13.04 -7.77 -16.41
CA ASP A 356 -11.84 -6.95 -16.18
C ASP A 356 -10.97 -6.91 -17.44
N THR A 357 -10.72 -8.08 -18.05
CA THR A 357 -9.95 -8.19 -19.31
C THR A 357 -10.59 -7.37 -20.45
N ILE A 358 -11.92 -7.41 -20.58
CA ILE A 358 -12.65 -6.63 -21.60
C ILE A 358 -12.54 -5.13 -21.33
N MET A 359 -12.61 -4.72 -20.06
CA MET A 359 -12.50 -3.30 -19.67
C MET A 359 -11.06 -2.78 -19.82
N ASP A 360 -10.03 -3.60 -19.58
CA ASP A 360 -8.62 -3.27 -19.85
C ASP A 360 -8.34 -3.15 -21.35
N GLU A 361 -8.79 -4.10 -22.17
CA GLU A 361 -8.66 -4.01 -23.64
C GLU A 361 -9.37 -2.77 -24.19
N PHE A 362 -10.56 -2.44 -23.68
CA PHE A 362 -11.30 -1.24 -24.05
C PHE A 362 -10.63 0.05 -23.56
N SER A 363 -10.05 0.05 -22.35
CA SER A 363 -9.28 1.17 -21.82
C SER A 363 -8.07 1.49 -22.72
N ILE A 364 -7.40 0.46 -23.25
CA ILE A 364 -6.33 0.64 -24.25
C ILE A 364 -6.89 1.16 -25.58
N GLU A 365 -8.08 0.72 -26.02
CA GLU A 365 -8.74 1.23 -27.22
C GLU A 365 -9.04 2.75 -27.12
N VAL A 366 -9.77 3.18 -26.10
CA VAL A 366 -10.22 4.59 -25.98
C VAL A 366 -9.07 5.56 -25.72
N ASN A 367 -8.06 5.15 -24.95
CA ASN A 367 -6.90 5.99 -24.67
C ASN A 367 -5.88 6.05 -25.83
N MET A 368 -6.17 5.38 -26.95
CA MET A 368 -5.41 5.50 -28.20
C MET A 368 -6.23 6.15 -29.35
N ARG A 369 -7.40 6.73 -29.06
CA ARG A 369 -8.23 7.50 -30.00
C ARG A 369 -7.61 8.85 -30.36
N GLU A 370 -6.82 8.87 -31.44
CA GLU A 370 -6.18 10.09 -32.00
C GLU A 370 -7.20 11.18 -32.39
N ASP A 371 -8.40 10.78 -32.78
CA ASP A 371 -9.52 11.65 -33.13
C ASP A 371 -10.15 12.34 -31.91
N VAL A 372 -10.39 11.59 -30.83
CA VAL A 372 -10.83 12.17 -29.53
C VAL A 372 -9.72 13.05 -28.95
N TYR A 373 -8.47 12.58 -28.96
CA TYR A 373 -7.31 13.34 -28.49
C TYR A 373 -7.20 14.72 -29.15
N LYS A 374 -7.48 14.87 -30.45
CA LYS A 374 -7.44 16.18 -31.13
C LYS A 374 -8.45 17.18 -30.58
N LEU A 375 -9.59 16.72 -30.04
CA LEU A 375 -10.54 17.59 -29.34
C LEU A 375 -9.97 18.02 -27.98
N ILE A 376 -9.39 17.07 -27.23
CA ILE A 376 -8.81 17.30 -25.89
C ILE A 376 -7.56 18.19 -25.96
N GLU A 377 -6.69 17.97 -26.95
CA GLU A 377 -5.49 18.77 -27.23
C GLU A 377 -5.85 20.21 -27.57
N ALA A 378 -6.78 20.42 -28.50
CA ALA A 378 -7.20 21.76 -28.91
C ALA A 378 -7.91 22.52 -27.77
N LEU A 379 -8.62 21.81 -26.90
CA LEU A 379 -9.20 22.35 -25.67
C LEU A 379 -8.12 22.68 -24.62
N HIS A 380 -7.17 21.77 -24.38
CA HIS A 380 -6.05 21.98 -23.45
C HIS A 380 -5.13 23.15 -23.87
N GLN A 381 -4.94 23.36 -25.19
CA GLN A 381 -4.27 24.54 -25.75
C GLN A 381 -5.01 25.86 -25.49
N ARG A 382 -6.31 25.82 -25.18
CA ARG A 382 -7.17 26.97 -24.88
C ARG A 382 -7.61 27.08 -23.41
N LYS A 383 -7.19 26.17 -22.53
CA LYS A 383 -7.75 26.01 -21.17
C LYS A 383 -7.83 27.30 -20.34
N ASP A 384 -6.82 28.17 -20.48
CA ASP A 384 -6.74 29.45 -19.75
C ASP A 384 -7.83 30.45 -20.17
N SER A 385 -8.51 30.21 -21.31
CA SER A 385 -9.62 31.01 -21.85
C SER A 385 -11.01 30.38 -21.66
N GLU A 386 -11.09 29.11 -21.22
CA GLU A 386 -12.37 28.42 -20.96
C GLU A 386 -12.99 28.83 -19.60
N GLY A 387 -12.20 29.43 -18.69
CA GLY A 387 -12.69 29.91 -17.40
C GLY A 387 -13.05 28.81 -16.39
N LEU A 388 -12.39 27.65 -16.49
CA LEU A 388 -12.66 26.46 -15.67
C LEU A 388 -12.36 26.69 -14.18
N ASP A 389 -13.12 26.00 -13.32
CA ASP A 389 -12.76 25.84 -11.91
C ASP A 389 -11.54 24.89 -11.75
N PRO A 390 -10.88 24.86 -10.58
CA PRO A 390 -9.68 24.06 -10.38
C PRO A 390 -9.85 22.54 -10.58
N GLU A 391 -11.01 21.96 -10.27
CA GLU A 391 -11.24 20.52 -10.45
C GLU A 391 -11.52 20.19 -11.93
N SER A 392 -12.32 21.02 -12.62
CA SER A 392 -12.51 20.93 -14.08
C SER A 392 -11.21 21.11 -14.86
N LEU A 393 -10.35 22.07 -14.45
CA LEU A 393 -9.03 22.29 -15.03
C LEU A 393 -8.12 21.06 -14.83
N ARG A 394 -8.07 20.53 -13.59
CA ARG A 394 -7.30 19.32 -13.26
C ARG A 394 -7.79 18.10 -14.05
N LEU A 395 -9.10 17.98 -14.27
CA LEU A 395 -9.67 16.91 -15.08
C LEU A 395 -9.13 16.95 -16.51
N LEU A 396 -9.21 18.11 -17.17
CA LEU A 396 -8.68 18.33 -18.53
C LEU A 396 -7.18 18.08 -18.63
N GLU A 397 -6.39 18.55 -17.66
CA GLU A 397 -4.93 18.34 -17.65
C GLU A 397 -4.53 16.88 -17.44
N LYS A 398 -5.20 16.15 -16.52
CA LYS A 398 -4.96 14.72 -16.30
C LYS A 398 -5.37 13.89 -17.51
N ASP A 399 -6.48 14.23 -18.18
CA ASP A 399 -6.96 13.56 -19.40
C ASP A 399 -5.99 13.75 -20.58
N TYR A 400 -5.61 15.00 -20.85
CA TYR A 400 -4.60 15.34 -21.86
C TYR A 400 -3.27 14.61 -21.60
N LYS A 401 -2.76 14.64 -20.35
CA LYS A 401 -1.55 13.90 -19.97
C LYS A 401 -1.68 12.39 -20.19
N ASN A 402 -2.85 11.80 -19.94
CA ASN A 402 -3.05 10.36 -20.14
C ASN A 402 -2.87 9.96 -21.61
N TYR A 403 -3.45 10.73 -22.54
CA TYR A 403 -3.25 10.51 -23.97
C TYR A 403 -1.80 10.67 -24.43
N ILE A 404 -1.06 11.65 -23.88
CA ILE A 404 0.38 11.78 -24.12
C ILE A 404 1.13 10.52 -23.62
N LYS A 405 0.81 10.03 -22.41
CA LYS A 405 1.42 8.83 -21.81
C LYS A 405 0.95 7.51 -22.47
N MET A 406 -0.02 7.59 -23.37
CA MET A 406 -0.46 6.52 -24.28
C MET A 406 0.05 6.70 -25.72
N GLY A 407 1.03 7.59 -25.93
CA GLY A 407 1.80 7.67 -27.17
C GLY A 407 1.15 8.48 -28.28
N LEU A 408 0.07 9.23 -28.01
CA LEU A 408 -0.56 10.09 -29.03
C LEU A 408 0.23 11.38 -29.30
N GLY A 409 1.16 11.76 -28.40
CA GLY A 409 2.20 12.75 -28.69
C GLY A 409 3.31 12.26 -29.63
N ILE A 410 3.38 10.96 -29.94
CA ILE A 410 4.31 10.41 -30.94
C ILE A 410 3.67 10.56 -32.33
N PRO A 411 4.37 11.08 -33.35
CA PRO A 411 3.86 11.14 -34.72
C PRO A 411 3.44 9.76 -35.27
N ALA A 412 2.40 9.74 -36.10
CA ALA A 412 1.90 8.52 -36.72
C ALA A 412 2.98 7.84 -37.61
N GLY A 413 3.20 6.54 -37.38
CA GLY A 413 4.19 5.75 -38.10
C GLY A 413 4.87 4.71 -37.18
N PRO A 414 5.94 4.05 -37.67
CA PRO A 414 6.51 2.85 -37.04
C PRO A 414 6.91 2.99 -35.57
N GLN A 415 7.34 4.17 -35.12
CA GLN A 415 7.62 4.40 -33.69
C GLN A 415 6.35 4.33 -32.84
N ARG A 416 5.26 4.99 -33.25
CA ARG A 416 4.00 4.92 -32.51
C ARG A 416 3.40 3.52 -32.56
N ASP A 417 3.54 2.81 -33.67
CA ASP A 417 3.01 1.45 -33.78
C ASP A 417 3.81 0.46 -32.92
N ARG A 418 5.15 0.61 -32.85
CA ARG A 418 5.99 -0.08 -31.86
C ARG A 418 5.60 0.24 -30.42
N PHE A 419 5.26 1.51 -30.11
CA PHE A 419 4.77 1.89 -28.78
C PHE A 419 3.47 1.14 -28.42
N LYS A 420 2.54 0.98 -29.37
CA LYS A 420 1.29 0.21 -29.16
C LYS A 420 1.57 -1.28 -28.90
N GLU A 421 2.50 -1.89 -29.63
CA GLU A 421 2.94 -3.27 -29.36
C GLU A 421 3.45 -3.42 -27.92
N ILE A 422 4.32 -2.50 -27.49
CA ILE A 422 4.89 -2.49 -26.14
C ILE A 422 3.78 -2.37 -25.09
N LYS A 423 2.85 -1.41 -25.25
CA LYS A 423 1.72 -1.23 -24.32
C LYS A 423 0.83 -2.47 -24.24
N LYS A 424 0.55 -3.13 -25.37
CA LYS A 424 -0.23 -4.37 -25.41
C LYS A 424 0.50 -5.52 -24.70
N ARG A 425 1.80 -5.71 -24.95
CA ARG A 425 2.57 -6.78 -24.30
C ARG A 425 2.75 -6.54 -22.79
N LEU A 426 2.91 -5.29 -22.35
CA LEU A 426 2.95 -4.95 -20.93
C LEU A 426 1.64 -5.30 -20.20
N SER A 427 0.47 -5.04 -20.81
CA SER A 427 -0.83 -5.46 -20.26
C SER A 427 -0.93 -7.00 -20.17
N GLN A 428 -0.54 -7.72 -21.22
CA GLN A 428 -0.51 -9.19 -21.20
C GLN A 428 0.39 -9.75 -20.10
N ILE A 429 1.60 -9.17 -19.93
CA ILE A 429 2.51 -9.54 -18.85
C ILE A 429 1.90 -9.27 -17.48
N GLN A 430 1.21 -8.13 -17.29
CA GLN A 430 0.56 -7.81 -16.02
C GLN A 430 -0.52 -8.84 -15.64
N ILE A 431 -1.35 -9.26 -16.60
CA ILE A 431 -2.37 -10.30 -16.41
C ILE A 431 -1.71 -11.65 -16.08
N GLU A 432 -0.72 -12.07 -16.87
CA GLU A 432 -0.02 -13.36 -16.71
C GLU A 432 0.72 -13.45 -15.36
N PHE A 433 1.47 -12.40 -15.00
CA PHE A 433 2.21 -12.29 -13.74
C PHE A 433 1.28 -12.32 -12.52
N THR A 434 0.17 -11.58 -12.57
CA THR A 434 -0.82 -11.52 -11.47
C THR A 434 -1.56 -12.84 -11.32
N LYS A 435 -1.92 -13.48 -12.44
CA LYS A 435 -2.50 -14.83 -12.44
C LYS A 435 -1.57 -15.84 -11.77
N ASN A 436 -0.28 -15.82 -12.11
CA ASN A 436 0.73 -16.70 -11.53
C ASN A 436 0.96 -16.51 -10.01
N LEU A 437 0.66 -15.32 -9.46
CA LEU A 437 0.64 -15.08 -8.01
C LEU A 437 -0.64 -15.62 -7.35
N ASN A 438 -1.79 -15.40 -8.00
CA ASN A 438 -3.11 -15.75 -7.46
C ASN A 438 -3.37 -17.26 -7.47
N GLU A 439 -2.98 -17.96 -8.54
CA GLU A 439 -3.17 -19.42 -8.71
C GLU A 439 -2.09 -20.26 -8.03
N GLU A 440 -1.07 -19.64 -7.42
CA GLU A 440 -0.01 -20.29 -6.65
C GLU A 440 -0.63 -21.22 -5.58
N ASN A 441 -0.33 -22.52 -5.65
CA ASN A 441 -0.91 -23.56 -4.79
C ASN A 441 0.14 -24.58 -4.29
N GLY A 442 1.41 -24.16 -4.33
CA GLY A 442 2.57 -24.94 -3.93
C GLY A 442 2.64 -25.12 -2.41
N GLY A 443 3.67 -25.84 -2.00
CA GLY A 443 3.93 -26.08 -0.59
C GLY A 443 4.99 -27.15 -0.37
N ILE A 444 5.40 -27.30 0.89
CA ILE A 444 6.44 -28.23 1.30
C ILE A 444 5.83 -29.31 2.17
N TRP A 445 6.09 -30.57 1.83
CA TRP A 445 5.83 -31.69 2.72
C TRP A 445 6.89 -31.78 3.83
N PHE A 446 6.43 -31.81 5.07
CA PHE A 446 7.23 -31.93 6.28
C PHE A 446 6.64 -33.01 7.21
N THR A 447 7.47 -33.71 7.98
CA THR A 447 6.97 -34.51 9.12
C THR A 447 6.58 -33.59 10.29
N LYS A 448 5.88 -34.12 11.31
CA LYS A 448 5.52 -33.31 12.49
C LYS A 448 6.75 -32.88 13.29
N GLU A 449 7.80 -33.70 13.27
CA GLU A 449 9.09 -33.44 13.94
C GLU A 449 9.87 -32.31 13.24
N GLU A 450 9.82 -32.21 11.91
CA GLU A 450 10.40 -31.08 11.16
C GLU A 450 9.72 -29.74 11.50
N LEU A 451 8.47 -29.77 12.00
CA LEU A 451 7.66 -28.60 12.36
C LEU A 451 7.62 -28.32 13.88
N ASP A 452 8.52 -28.91 14.68
CA ASP A 452 8.57 -28.69 16.14
C ASP A 452 8.61 -27.18 16.49
N GLY A 453 7.73 -26.79 17.42
CA GLY A 453 7.46 -25.40 17.82
C GLY A 453 6.20 -24.81 17.21
N VAL A 454 5.76 -25.27 16.03
CA VAL A 454 4.47 -24.85 15.45
C VAL A 454 3.32 -25.49 16.24
N SER A 455 2.32 -24.68 16.59
CA SER A 455 1.18 -25.09 17.41
C SER A 455 0.27 -26.09 16.70
N ASP A 456 -0.28 -27.06 17.44
CA ASP A 456 -1.20 -28.08 16.92
C ASP A 456 -2.42 -27.49 16.18
N ASP A 457 -2.97 -26.35 16.65
CA ASP A 457 -4.07 -25.63 15.97
C ASP A 457 -3.75 -25.24 14.52
N VAL A 458 -2.47 -25.00 14.18
CA VAL A 458 -2.01 -24.73 12.82
C VAL A 458 -1.76 -26.05 12.07
N LEU A 459 -1.11 -27.01 12.73
CA LEU A 459 -0.76 -28.31 12.13
C LEU A 459 -1.99 -29.14 11.73
N ASP A 460 -3.07 -29.09 12.50
CA ASP A 460 -4.32 -29.80 12.18
C ASP A 460 -5.11 -29.14 11.03
N GLY A 461 -4.79 -27.88 10.68
CA GLY A 461 -5.32 -27.20 9.49
C GLY A 461 -4.61 -27.55 8.18
N LEU A 462 -3.40 -28.15 8.24
CA LEU A 462 -2.60 -28.48 7.06
C LEU A 462 -3.11 -29.72 6.31
N GLU A 463 -2.88 -29.75 4.99
CA GLU A 463 -3.21 -30.90 4.13
C GLU A 463 -2.38 -32.13 4.57
N LYS A 464 -3.06 -33.24 4.86
CA LYS A 464 -2.46 -34.48 5.39
C LYS A 464 -2.09 -35.41 4.24
N GLY A 465 -0.81 -35.80 4.19
CA GLY A 465 -0.22 -36.45 3.02
C GLY A 465 -0.60 -37.92 2.86
N THR A 466 -0.54 -38.39 1.62
CA THR A 466 -0.85 -39.76 1.22
C THR A 466 0.21 -40.30 0.26
N GLY A 467 0.32 -41.63 0.13
CA GLY A 467 1.33 -42.26 -0.72
C GLY A 467 2.75 -41.93 -0.26
N GLU A 468 3.60 -41.40 -1.14
CA GLU A 468 4.97 -40.95 -0.83
C GLU A 468 5.07 -39.85 0.25
N ASN A 469 3.95 -39.21 0.60
CA ASN A 469 3.85 -38.20 1.65
C ASN A 469 2.98 -38.66 2.83
N GLU A 470 2.68 -39.96 2.95
CA GLU A 470 2.03 -40.52 4.15
C GLU A 470 2.83 -40.17 5.43
N GLY A 471 2.11 -39.72 6.47
CA GLY A 471 2.71 -39.23 7.71
C GLY A 471 3.23 -37.79 7.68
N LYS A 472 3.15 -37.08 6.54
CA LYS A 472 3.57 -35.68 6.40
C LYS A 472 2.38 -34.71 6.36
N LEU A 473 2.68 -33.44 6.61
CA LEU A 473 1.79 -32.29 6.44
C LEU A 473 2.34 -31.39 5.33
N LYS A 474 1.48 -30.85 4.47
CA LYS A 474 1.90 -29.85 3.46
C LYS A 474 1.71 -28.45 4.04
N LEU A 475 2.82 -27.74 4.20
CA LEU A 475 2.82 -26.32 4.48
C LEU A 475 2.63 -25.55 3.18
N SER A 476 1.58 -24.72 3.04
CA SER A 476 1.45 -23.83 1.88
C SER A 476 2.27 -22.55 2.04
N PHE A 477 2.42 -21.78 0.95
CA PHE A 477 3.05 -20.45 1.00
C PHE A 477 2.05 -19.31 1.27
N LYS A 478 0.86 -19.63 1.80
CA LYS A 478 -0.15 -18.63 2.24
C LYS A 478 0.15 -18.19 3.68
N TYR A 479 -0.20 -16.96 4.01
CA TYR A 479 0.23 -16.31 5.26
C TYR A 479 -0.16 -17.03 6.57
N PRO A 480 -1.35 -17.67 6.69
CA PRO A 480 -1.72 -18.44 7.89
C PRO A 480 -0.81 -19.63 8.18
N ASP A 481 -0.16 -20.20 7.17
CA ASP A 481 0.78 -21.32 7.30
C ASP A 481 2.21 -20.79 7.44
N LEU A 482 2.59 -19.93 6.48
CA LEU A 482 3.94 -19.42 6.27
C LEU A 482 4.48 -18.64 7.47
N PHE A 483 3.69 -17.71 8.03
CA PHE A 483 4.18 -16.84 9.09
C PHE A 483 4.28 -17.54 10.45
N PRO A 484 3.33 -18.39 10.91
CA PRO A 484 3.54 -19.21 12.09
C PRO A 484 4.75 -20.14 11.97
N THR A 485 4.97 -20.80 10.81
CA THR A 485 6.17 -21.65 10.66
C THR A 485 7.47 -20.85 10.71
N LEU A 486 7.54 -19.67 10.07
CA LEU A 486 8.73 -18.81 10.17
C LEU A 486 8.91 -18.14 11.55
N LYS A 487 7.83 -17.89 12.31
CA LYS A 487 7.91 -17.40 13.70
C LYS A 487 8.32 -18.51 14.68
N PHE A 488 7.80 -19.73 14.55
CA PHE A 488 7.82 -20.73 15.63
C PHE A 488 8.61 -22.02 15.35
N ALA A 489 8.89 -22.41 14.10
CA ALA A 489 9.60 -23.67 13.84
C ALA A 489 11.05 -23.60 14.34
N LYS A 490 11.41 -24.47 15.31
CA LYS A 490 12.68 -24.43 16.02
C LYS A 490 13.87 -24.87 15.16
N ASN A 491 13.64 -25.77 14.20
CA ASN A 491 14.65 -26.27 13.26
C ASN A 491 15.04 -25.16 12.25
N PRO A 492 16.31 -24.71 12.21
CA PRO A 492 16.75 -23.69 11.27
C PRO A 492 16.63 -24.13 9.80
N GLU A 493 16.85 -25.41 9.47
CA GLU A 493 16.72 -25.87 8.08
C GLU A 493 15.26 -25.92 7.60
N THR A 494 14.30 -26.17 8.50
CA THR A 494 12.87 -25.99 8.20
C THR A 494 12.62 -24.54 7.79
N ARG A 495 13.08 -23.55 8.58
CA ARG A 495 12.92 -22.13 8.25
C ARG A 495 13.63 -21.75 6.96
N ARG A 496 14.88 -22.22 6.74
CA ARG A 496 15.66 -21.98 5.50
C ARG A 496 14.94 -22.51 4.26
N LYS A 497 14.48 -23.77 4.31
CA LYS A 497 13.72 -24.44 3.22
C LYS A 497 12.40 -23.72 2.93
N VAL A 498 11.63 -23.34 3.96
CA VAL A 498 10.39 -22.55 3.81
C VAL A 498 10.65 -21.19 3.18
N PHE A 499 11.65 -20.48 3.68
CA PHE A 499 12.01 -19.14 3.21
C PHE A 499 12.47 -19.15 1.73
N ILE A 500 13.46 -19.99 1.38
CA ILE A 500 14.02 -20.04 0.02
C ILE A 500 12.95 -20.48 -0.99
N GLN A 501 12.10 -21.46 -0.67
CA GLN A 501 11.03 -21.86 -1.60
C GLN A 501 9.91 -20.81 -1.70
N ASN A 502 9.57 -20.10 -0.62
CA ASN A 502 8.63 -18.97 -0.72
C ASN A 502 9.15 -17.83 -1.61
N GLU A 503 10.47 -17.57 -1.62
CA GLU A 503 11.11 -16.60 -2.54
C GLU A 503 11.28 -17.18 -3.97
N ASN A 504 10.87 -18.42 -4.24
CA ASN A 504 10.95 -19.09 -5.55
C ASN A 504 9.60 -19.63 -6.08
N LYS A 505 8.49 -19.43 -5.35
CA LYS A 505 7.19 -20.08 -5.63
C LYS A 505 6.52 -19.68 -6.94
N CYS A 506 6.95 -18.56 -7.53
CA CYS A 506 6.46 -18.04 -8.81
C CYS A 506 7.60 -17.85 -9.83
N ASN A 507 8.59 -18.75 -9.91
CA ASN A 507 9.74 -18.59 -10.81
C ASN A 507 9.40 -18.41 -12.30
N GLN A 508 8.20 -18.83 -12.75
CA GLN A 508 7.67 -18.52 -14.09
C GLN A 508 7.51 -17.01 -14.35
N ASN A 509 7.41 -16.19 -13.29
CA ASN A 509 7.34 -14.73 -13.39
C ASN A 509 8.70 -14.06 -13.62
N VAL A 510 9.84 -14.75 -13.48
CA VAL A 510 11.18 -14.18 -13.72
C VAL A 510 11.37 -13.66 -15.15
N PRO A 511 11.11 -14.44 -16.23
CA PRO A 511 11.23 -13.92 -17.59
C PRO A 511 10.20 -12.82 -17.90
N LEU A 512 8.98 -12.93 -17.36
CA LEU A 512 7.94 -11.90 -17.48
C LEU A 512 8.38 -10.57 -16.86
N PHE A 513 9.02 -10.62 -15.70
CA PHE A 513 9.58 -9.45 -15.04
C PHE A 513 10.69 -8.80 -15.89
N GLN A 514 11.65 -9.60 -16.38
CA GLN A 514 12.74 -9.11 -17.24
C GLN A 514 12.19 -8.40 -18.49
N GLU A 515 11.21 -9.01 -19.16
CA GLU A 515 10.57 -8.43 -20.34
C GLU A 515 9.84 -7.11 -20.00
N ALA A 516 9.09 -7.07 -18.89
CA ALA A 516 8.35 -5.88 -18.47
C ALA A 516 9.26 -4.67 -18.22
N ILE A 517 10.39 -4.82 -17.52
CA ILE A 517 11.26 -3.68 -17.21
C ILE A 517 11.97 -3.14 -18.46
N ILE A 518 12.41 -4.04 -19.37
CA ILE A 518 13.00 -3.65 -20.65
C ILE A 518 11.98 -2.88 -21.51
N LEU A 519 10.76 -3.40 -21.64
CA LEU A 519 9.67 -2.78 -22.39
C LEU A 519 9.24 -1.42 -21.80
N ARG A 520 9.21 -1.28 -20.48
CA ARG A 520 8.92 -0.02 -19.79
C ARG A 520 9.94 1.06 -20.11
N ASP A 521 11.23 0.74 -20.07
CA ASP A 521 12.30 1.66 -20.42
C ASP A 521 12.26 2.06 -21.92
N GLU A 522 11.97 1.11 -22.81
CA GLU A 522 11.75 1.38 -24.25
C GLU A 522 10.62 2.41 -24.43
N ALA A 523 9.43 2.13 -23.87
CA ALA A 523 8.26 2.99 -23.96
C ALA A 523 8.51 4.40 -23.40
N ALA A 524 9.19 4.52 -22.25
CA ALA A 524 9.47 5.81 -21.64
C ALA A 524 10.41 6.68 -22.48
N ARG A 525 11.45 6.08 -23.08
CA ARG A 525 12.37 6.79 -23.99
C ARG A 525 11.69 7.21 -25.29
N MET A 526 10.75 6.42 -25.80
CA MET A 526 9.93 6.79 -26.96
C MET A 526 8.97 7.97 -26.68
N LEU A 527 8.60 8.19 -25.42
CA LEU A 527 7.88 9.37 -24.95
C LEU A 527 8.80 10.56 -24.59
N GLY A 528 10.12 10.45 -24.81
CA GLY A 528 11.10 11.50 -24.51
C GLY A 528 11.60 11.55 -23.06
N TYR A 529 11.21 10.61 -22.20
CA TYR A 529 11.68 10.54 -20.81
C TYR A 529 13.03 9.79 -20.73
N PRO A 530 13.93 10.15 -19.79
CA PRO A 530 15.25 9.50 -19.70
C PRO A 530 15.17 8.03 -19.25
N ASN A 531 14.09 7.62 -18.59
CA ASN A 531 13.80 6.26 -18.14
C ASN A 531 12.33 6.18 -17.66
N HIS A 532 11.88 4.97 -17.30
CA HIS A 532 10.51 4.72 -16.83
C HIS A 532 10.17 5.45 -15.52
N ALA A 533 11.11 5.54 -14.58
CA ALA A 533 10.82 6.21 -13.31
C ALA A 533 10.52 7.71 -13.48
N ALA A 534 11.22 8.40 -14.39
CA ALA A 534 10.91 9.80 -14.71
C ALA A 534 9.47 9.98 -15.23
N LEU A 535 9.01 9.09 -16.12
CA LEU A 535 7.64 9.07 -16.66
C LEU A 535 6.58 8.87 -15.56
N ARG A 536 6.88 8.04 -14.56
CA ARG A 536 5.95 7.69 -13.46
C ARG A 536 5.95 8.72 -12.32
N ILE A 537 7.05 9.42 -12.08
CA ILE A 537 7.22 10.31 -10.91
C ILE A 537 6.81 11.77 -11.21
N GLU A 538 6.74 12.18 -12.48
CA GLU A 538 6.31 13.53 -12.89
C GLU A 538 4.98 13.99 -12.24
N ASP A 539 3.98 13.11 -12.16
CA ASP A 539 2.66 13.41 -11.60
C ASP A 539 2.54 13.15 -10.08
N LYS A 540 3.58 12.61 -9.44
CA LYS A 540 3.62 12.25 -8.00
C LYS A 540 3.98 13.45 -7.12
N MET A 541 3.95 13.35 -5.79
CA MET A 541 4.41 14.44 -4.90
C MET A 541 5.91 14.71 -5.04
N ALA A 542 6.73 13.67 -5.22
CA ALA A 542 8.19 13.80 -5.33
C ALA A 542 8.68 14.52 -6.60
N LYS A 543 7.87 14.56 -7.67
CA LYS A 543 8.10 15.17 -9.00
C LYS A 543 9.33 14.72 -9.81
N THR A 544 10.43 14.29 -9.18
CA THR A 544 11.66 13.86 -9.88
C THR A 544 12.25 12.57 -9.29
N THR A 545 12.98 11.81 -10.11
CA THR A 545 13.78 10.67 -9.68
C THR A 545 14.88 11.06 -8.68
N LYS A 546 15.43 12.28 -8.79
CA LYS A 546 16.44 12.78 -7.85
C LYS A 546 15.86 12.93 -6.45
N THR A 547 14.68 13.56 -6.31
CA THR A 547 13.98 13.72 -5.03
C THR A 547 13.83 12.39 -4.28
N VAL A 548 13.44 11.33 -5.02
CA VAL A 548 13.26 9.98 -4.47
C VAL A 548 14.60 9.35 -4.08
N ASN A 549 15.60 9.41 -4.96
CA ASN A 549 16.90 8.81 -4.70
C ASN A 549 17.67 9.52 -3.56
N ASP A 550 17.51 10.85 -3.44
CA ASP A 550 18.02 11.64 -2.31
C ASP A 550 17.36 11.18 -0.99
N PHE A 551 16.03 11.08 -0.97
CA PHE A 551 15.26 10.65 0.22
C PHE A 551 15.63 9.22 0.67
N LEU A 552 15.64 8.27 -0.26
CA LEU A 552 16.03 6.88 0.03
C LEU A 552 17.51 6.79 0.46
N GLY A 553 18.40 7.60 -0.12
CA GLY A 553 19.81 7.66 0.24
C GLY A 553 20.07 8.23 1.65
N ASP A 554 19.43 9.34 1.99
CA ASP A 554 19.50 9.95 3.33
C ASP A 554 18.93 9.00 4.39
N LEU A 555 17.76 8.41 4.15
CA LEU A 555 17.16 7.40 5.02
C LEU A 555 18.08 6.18 5.22
N ARG A 556 18.75 5.69 4.15
CA ARG A 556 19.76 4.62 4.25
C ARG A 556 20.88 5.02 5.20
N SER A 557 21.45 6.22 5.01
CA SER A 557 22.60 6.69 5.77
C SER A 557 22.32 6.75 7.28
N ARG A 558 21.11 7.21 7.66
CA ARG A 558 20.65 7.31 9.04
C ARG A 558 20.38 5.93 9.67
N LEU A 559 19.70 5.04 8.95
CA LEU A 559 19.28 3.75 9.47
C LEU A 559 20.39 2.70 9.55
N THR A 560 21.42 2.78 8.70
CA THR A 560 22.47 1.74 8.60
C THR A 560 23.11 1.42 9.96
N ALA A 561 23.39 2.43 10.78
CA ALA A 561 24.00 2.26 12.10
C ALA A 561 23.03 1.73 13.18
N GLY A 562 21.71 1.87 12.98
CA GLY A 562 20.69 1.25 13.82
C GLY A 562 20.52 -0.22 13.48
N GLY A 563 20.27 -0.52 12.21
CA GLY A 563 20.07 -1.90 11.72
C GLY A 563 21.26 -2.81 11.98
N ALA A 564 22.49 -2.29 11.92
CA ALA A 564 23.69 -3.05 12.29
C ALA A 564 23.67 -3.52 13.76
N LYS A 565 23.22 -2.67 14.70
CA LYS A 565 23.09 -3.01 16.12
C LYS A 565 21.93 -3.97 16.38
N GLU A 566 20.82 -3.79 15.67
CA GLU A 566 19.67 -4.71 15.74
C GLU A 566 20.07 -6.11 15.25
N VAL A 567 20.84 -6.23 14.16
CA VAL A 567 21.41 -7.52 13.69
C VAL A 567 22.39 -8.10 14.70
N GLU A 568 23.28 -7.29 15.30
CA GLU A 568 24.22 -7.72 16.32
C GLU A 568 23.49 -8.32 17.53
N HIS A 569 22.50 -7.61 18.08
CA HIS A 569 21.67 -8.09 19.20
C HIS A 569 20.88 -9.36 18.85
N LEU A 570 20.24 -9.40 17.67
CA LEU A 570 19.53 -10.58 17.20
C LEU A 570 20.47 -11.77 16.92
N GLN A 571 21.74 -11.53 16.60
CA GLN A 571 22.78 -12.55 16.46
C GLN A 571 23.26 -13.07 17.83
N GLU A 572 23.35 -12.23 18.86
CA GLU A 572 23.58 -12.66 20.25
C GLU A 572 22.42 -13.52 20.77
N LEU A 573 21.17 -13.11 20.52
CA LEU A 573 19.97 -13.90 20.83
C LEU A 573 19.97 -15.24 20.08
N LYS A 574 20.33 -15.26 18.79
CA LYS A 574 20.52 -16.50 18.02
C LYS A 574 21.55 -17.39 18.70
N LYS A 575 22.72 -16.85 19.07
CA LYS A 575 23.80 -17.61 19.73
C LYS A 575 23.35 -18.24 21.05
N ALA A 576 22.80 -17.45 21.97
CA ALA A 576 22.35 -17.95 23.26
C ALA A 576 21.27 -19.04 23.13
N ASP A 577 20.38 -18.91 22.15
CA ASP A 577 19.32 -19.87 21.88
C ASP A 577 19.81 -21.15 21.18
N THR A 578 20.80 -21.06 20.27
CA THR A 578 21.43 -22.24 19.66
C THR A 578 22.30 -23.00 20.65
N ASP A 579 23.10 -22.29 21.47
CA ASP A 579 23.96 -22.87 22.51
C ASP A 579 23.09 -23.64 23.53
N ALA A 580 21.98 -23.04 23.98
CA ALA A 580 21.06 -23.67 24.93
C ALA A 580 20.30 -24.88 24.36
N ARG A 581 20.17 -25.00 23.03
CA ARG A 581 19.49 -26.12 22.35
C ARG A 581 20.46 -27.17 21.77
N GLY A 582 21.77 -26.95 21.85
CA GLY A 582 22.77 -27.83 21.23
C GLY A 582 22.70 -27.84 19.70
N VAL A 583 22.26 -26.74 19.08
CA VAL A 583 22.12 -26.59 17.63
C VAL A 583 23.37 -25.91 17.08
N GLU A 584 23.89 -26.39 15.96
CA GLU A 584 25.07 -25.78 15.31
C GLU A 584 24.78 -24.35 14.85
N ASN A 585 25.76 -23.46 15.03
CA ASN A 585 25.67 -22.05 14.70
C ASN A 585 27.00 -21.57 14.12
N ASP A 586 26.95 -21.08 12.89
CA ASP A 586 28.08 -20.61 12.09
C ASP A 586 28.49 -19.15 12.40
N GLY A 587 27.80 -18.49 13.33
CA GLY A 587 28.05 -17.10 13.69
C GLY A 587 27.47 -16.09 12.70
N ASN A 588 26.58 -16.50 11.80
CA ASN A 588 25.88 -15.61 10.87
C ASN A 588 24.41 -15.41 11.29
N TYR A 589 23.81 -14.27 10.90
CA TYR A 589 22.38 -14.01 11.04
C TYR A 589 21.70 -13.95 9.67
N TYR A 590 20.70 -14.82 9.46
CA TYR A 590 20.13 -15.09 8.14
C TYR A 590 18.68 -14.58 7.95
N LEU A 591 18.28 -14.40 6.69
CA LEU A 591 16.93 -13.97 6.33
C LEU A 591 15.80 -14.88 6.87
N TRP A 592 16.08 -16.19 7.02
CA TRP A 592 15.15 -17.18 7.61
C TRP A 592 15.22 -17.27 9.14
N ASP A 593 16.21 -16.64 9.77
CA ASP A 593 16.30 -16.53 11.22
C ASP A 593 15.46 -15.35 11.75
N HIS A 594 15.23 -14.33 10.93
CA HIS A 594 14.66 -13.04 11.36
C HIS A 594 13.35 -13.16 12.14
N LYS A 595 12.29 -13.73 11.53
CA LYS A 595 10.97 -13.86 12.19
C LYS A 595 10.97 -14.74 13.45
N PHE A 596 11.95 -15.62 13.62
CA PHE A 596 12.06 -16.48 14.79
C PHE A 596 12.68 -15.75 15.99
N TYR A 597 13.77 -15.01 15.76
CA TYR A 597 14.45 -14.27 16.84
C TYR A 597 13.80 -12.92 17.16
N ASP A 598 13.17 -12.27 16.19
CA ASP A 598 12.29 -11.11 16.40
C ASP A 598 11.18 -11.42 17.43
N ARG A 599 10.47 -12.54 17.23
CA ARG A 599 9.51 -13.07 18.22
C ARG A 599 10.19 -13.37 19.57
N LEU A 600 11.33 -14.08 19.59
CA LEU A 600 12.00 -14.43 20.85
C LEU A 600 12.50 -13.19 21.62
N MET A 601 12.86 -12.11 20.94
CA MET A 601 13.21 -10.82 21.54
C MET A 601 12.00 -10.23 22.27
N ILE A 602 10.85 -10.13 21.59
CA ILE A 602 9.58 -9.64 22.16
C ILE A 602 9.13 -10.49 23.36
N GLU A 603 9.22 -11.83 23.25
CA GLU A 603 8.87 -12.75 24.34
C GLU A 603 9.83 -12.63 25.55
N LYS A 604 11.15 -12.63 25.32
CA LYS A 604 12.17 -12.72 26.39
C LYS A 604 12.48 -11.38 27.07
N GLU A 605 12.49 -10.27 26.32
CA GLU A 605 12.94 -8.96 26.81
C GLU A 605 11.77 -8.06 27.20
N TYR A 606 10.68 -8.09 26.43
CA TYR A 606 9.50 -7.25 26.64
C TYR A 606 8.39 -7.98 27.43
N SER A 607 8.54 -9.29 27.66
CA SER A 607 7.60 -10.13 28.41
C SER A 607 6.18 -10.11 27.84
N ILE A 608 6.06 -10.09 26.51
CA ILE A 608 4.77 -10.07 25.80
C ILE A 608 4.44 -11.45 25.23
N ASP A 609 3.20 -11.90 25.45
CA ASP A 609 2.55 -12.96 24.69
C ASP A 609 1.45 -12.33 23.81
N GLU A 610 1.68 -12.33 22.49
CA GLU A 610 0.72 -11.85 21.48
C GLU A 610 -0.68 -12.44 21.68
N ASN A 611 -0.76 -13.71 22.07
CA ASN A 611 -2.01 -14.45 22.19
C ASN A 611 -2.78 -14.02 23.45
N LYS A 612 -2.08 -13.60 24.52
CA LYS A 612 -2.70 -13.02 25.72
C LYS A 612 -3.12 -11.57 25.54
N ILE A 613 -2.41 -10.79 24.74
CA ILE A 613 -2.89 -9.46 24.34
C ILE A 613 -4.13 -9.59 23.45
N ALA A 614 -4.17 -10.56 22.52
CA ALA A 614 -5.32 -10.81 21.66
C ALA A 614 -6.61 -11.18 22.44
N GLU A 615 -6.53 -11.76 23.64
CA GLU A 615 -7.70 -12.02 24.51
C GLU A 615 -8.49 -10.74 24.84
N TYR A 616 -7.86 -9.57 24.72
CA TYR A 616 -8.47 -8.25 24.89
C TYR A 616 -8.95 -7.58 23.59
N PHE A 617 -8.82 -8.20 22.41
CA PHE A 617 -9.28 -7.61 21.14
C PHE A 617 -10.23 -8.53 20.33
N PRO A 618 -11.42 -8.90 20.88
CA PRO A 618 -12.48 -9.50 20.06
C PRO A 618 -12.86 -8.57 18.91
N ILE A 619 -12.86 -9.10 17.68
CA ILE A 619 -13.04 -8.31 16.46
C ILE A 619 -14.27 -7.38 16.53
N THR A 620 -15.36 -7.86 17.13
CA THR A 620 -16.63 -7.12 17.29
C THR A 620 -16.47 -5.89 18.20
N SER A 621 -15.90 -6.03 19.41
CA SER A 621 -15.69 -4.90 20.31
C SER A 621 -14.66 -3.92 19.76
N THR A 622 -13.61 -4.42 19.11
CA THR A 622 -12.57 -3.60 18.48
C THR A 622 -13.15 -2.71 17.37
N ILE A 623 -13.95 -3.28 16.46
CA ILE A 623 -14.61 -2.51 15.38
C ILE A 623 -15.57 -1.47 15.95
N ALA A 624 -16.39 -1.80 16.95
CA ALA A 624 -17.29 -0.84 17.57
C ALA A 624 -16.54 0.35 18.21
N GLY A 625 -15.38 0.08 18.83
CA GLY A 625 -14.48 1.12 19.34
C GLY A 625 -13.86 1.99 18.24
N MET A 626 -13.40 1.36 17.14
CA MET A 626 -12.81 2.06 16.00
C MET A 626 -13.81 2.96 15.27
N LEU A 627 -15.03 2.48 15.02
CA LEU A 627 -16.09 3.30 14.43
C LEU A 627 -16.41 4.49 15.32
N LYS A 628 -16.51 4.31 16.65
CA LYS A 628 -16.72 5.41 17.59
C LYS A 628 -15.60 6.48 17.52
N ILE A 629 -14.34 6.10 17.27
CA ILE A 629 -13.26 7.09 17.08
C ILE A 629 -13.58 7.98 15.88
N PHE A 630 -14.08 7.41 14.76
CA PHE A 630 -14.48 8.21 13.60
C PHE A 630 -15.78 9.02 13.83
N GLU A 631 -16.71 8.54 14.66
CA GLU A 631 -17.87 9.35 15.10
C GLU A 631 -17.41 10.60 15.86
N GLU A 632 -16.55 10.43 16.86
CA GLU A 632 -16.07 11.51 17.75
C GLU A 632 -15.08 12.48 17.07
N LEU A 633 -14.20 11.95 16.21
CA LEU A 633 -13.14 12.71 15.55
C LEU A 633 -13.60 13.39 14.26
N LEU A 634 -14.44 12.73 13.44
CA LEU A 634 -14.79 13.16 12.07
C LEU A 634 -16.27 13.53 11.90
N GLY A 635 -17.10 13.41 12.94
CA GLY A 635 -18.51 13.78 12.92
C GLY A 635 -19.40 12.81 12.13
N PHE A 636 -19.04 11.52 12.09
CA PHE A 636 -19.86 10.48 11.47
C PHE A 636 -20.83 9.81 12.46
N VAL A 637 -21.77 9.03 11.94
CA VAL A 637 -22.65 8.11 12.68
C VAL A 637 -22.78 6.81 11.88
N PHE A 638 -22.47 5.65 12.49
CA PHE A 638 -22.50 4.35 11.82
C PHE A 638 -23.69 3.49 12.25
N VAL A 639 -24.57 3.15 11.31
CA VAL A 639 -25.80 2.39 11.57
C VAL A 639 -25.75 1.05 10.83
N GLU A 640 -25.48 -0.03 11.57
CA GLU A 640 -25.36 -1.41 11.04
C GLU A 640 -26.71 -1.93 10.55
N LEU A 641 -26.80 -2.34 9.29
CA LEU A 641 -28.01 -2.84 8.65
C LEU A 641 -28.27 -4.29 9.06
N LYS A 642 -29.30 -4.51 9.88
CA LYS A 642 -29.76 -5.83 10.30
C LYS A 642 -30.52 -6.50 9.15
N PRO A 643 -30.76 -7.83 9.16
CA PRO A 643 -31.34 -8.56 8.03
C PRO A 643 -32.65 -7.96 7.48
N GLU A 644 -33.51 -7.44 8.36
CA GLU A 644 -34.78 -6.82 7.95
C GLU A 644 -34.58 -5.41 7.36
N ASP A 645 -33.59 -4.65 7.82
CA ASP A 645 -33.20 -3.36 7.20
C ASP A 645 -32.63 -3.62 5.80
N ARG A 646 -31.74 -4.62 5.66
CA ARG A 646 -31.18 -5.03 4.35
C ARG A 646 -32.29 -5.41 3.37
N LYS A 647 -33.30 -6.14 3.83
CA LYS A 647 -34.46 -6.55 3.04
C LYS A 647 -35.35 -5.36 2.65
N ALA A 648 -35.57 -4.41 3.55
CA ALA A 648 -36.37 -3.21 3.30
C ALA A 648 -35.67 -2.22 2.35
N LEU A 649 -34.34 -2.13 2.40
CA LEU A 649 -33.53 -1.23 1.56
C LEU A 649 -33.11 -1.84 0.22
N SER A 650 -33.22 -3.15 0.05
CA SER A 650 -32.82 -3.84 -1.17
C SER A 650 -33.73 -3.49 -2.37
N PRO A 651 -33.17 -3.02 -3.50
CA PRO A 651 -33.92 -2.78 -4.73
C PRO A 651 -34.66 -4.00 -5.29
N THR A 652 -34.28 -5.21 -4.89
CA THR A 652 -34.91 -6.47 -5.34
C THR A 652 -35.91 -7.05 -4.32
N GLY A 653 -36.04 -6.44 -3.14
CA GLY A 653 -36.83 -6.96 -2.02
C GLY A 653 -36.18 -8.15 -1.28
N LYS A 654 -34.93 -8.49 -1.61
CA LYS A 654 -34.13 -9.56 -0.99
C LYS A 654 -32.93 -8.97 -0.24
N GLY A 655 -32.83 -9.23 1.06
CA GLY A 655 -31.76 -8.68 1.90
C GLY A 655 -30.39 -9.32 1.66
N GLU A 656 -30.40 -10.52 1.08
CA GLU A 656 -29.23 -11.24 0.59
C GLU A 656 -28.63 -10.62 -0.69
N ASP A 657 -29.46 -10.05 -1.57
CA ASP A 657 -29.02 -9.51 -2.87
C ASP A 657 -28.15 -8.24 -2.76
N ILE A 658 -28.04 -7.61 -1.57
CA ILE A 658 -27.19 -6.44 -1.32
C ILE A 658 -25.83 -6.77 -0.69
N ALA A 659 -25.46 -8.05 -0.63
CA ALA A 659 -24.14 -8.52 -0.20
C ALA A 659 -23.68 -9.69 -1.08
N TRP A 660 -22.36 -9.90 -1.17
CA TRP A 660 -21.76 -11.03 -1.91
C TRP A 660 -21.52 -12.29 -1.04
N HIS A 661 -21.66 -12.18 0.29
CA HIS A 661 -21.47 -13.29 1.23
C HIS A 661 -22.21 -13.03 2.55
N GLU A 662 -22.61 -14.09 3.27
CA GLU A 662 -23.41 -13.97 4.51
C GLU A 662 -22.64 -13.34 5.69
N ASP A 663 -21.33 -13.58 5.79
CA ASP A 663 -20.46 -12.95 6.82
C ASP A 663 -20.32 -11.42 6.68
N VAL A 664 -20.82 -10.81 5.59
CA VAL A 664 -20.57 -9.38 5.30
C VAL A 664 -21.42 -8.49 6.19
N ILE A 665 -20.77 -7.62 6.94
CA ILE A 665 -21.39 -6.58 7.76
C ILE A 665 -21.56 -5.34 6.88
N ILE A 666 -22.69 -4.63 6.99
CA ILE A 666 -22.97 -3.40 6.22
C ILE A 666 -23.42 -2.32 7.19
N PHE A 667 -22.87 -1.12 7.07
CA PHE A 667 -23.32 0.09 7.74
C PHE A 667 -23.82 1.10 6.72
N SER A 668 -24.97 1.72 7.00
CA SER A 668 -25.26 3.04 6.46
C SER A 668 -24.51 4.08 7.29
N VAL A 669 -23.83 5.00 6.62
CA VAL A 669 -23.00 6.03 7.24
C VAL A 669 -23.67 7.39 7.04
N TRP A 670 -23.71 8.18 8.09
CA TRP A 670 -24.36 9.48 8.15
C TRP A 670 -23.43 10.50 8.80
N ASP A 671 -23.75 11.78 8.60
CA ASP A 671 -23.14 12.89 9.31
C ASP A 671 -23.87 13.16 10.64
N ASP A 672 -23.15 13.70 11.63
CA ASP A 672 -23.70 14.07 12.94
C ASP A 672 -24.51 15.38 12.89
N ALA A 673 -25.05 15.81 14.04
CA ALA A 673 -25.87 17.02 14.14
C ALA A 673 -25.10 18.34 13.96
N SER A 674 -23.76 18.31 14.00
CA SER A 674 -22.88 19.44 13.70
C SER A 674 -22.41 19.45 12.23
N GLU A 675 -22.27 18.27 11.62
CA GLU A 675 -21.96 18.08 10.20
C GLU A 675 -23.21 18.15 9.28
N GLY A 676 -24.41 18.32 9.85
CA GLY A 676 -25.64 18.62 9.12
C GLY A 676 -26.57 17.43 8.85
N GLU A 677 -26.39 16.30 9.55
CA GLU A 677 -27.27 15.11 9.52
C GLU A 677 -27.46 14.44 8.14
N GLY A 678 -26.59 14.76 7.17
CA GLY A 678 -26.63 14.20 5.82
C GLY A 678 -26.35 12.70 5.77
N PHE A 679 -26.78 12.06 4.68
CA PHE A 679 -26.29 10.72 4.34
C PHE A 679 -24.87 10.81 3.76
N VAL A 680 -24.00 9.87 4.11
CA VAL A 680 -22.59 9.86 3.68
C VAL A 680 -22.33 8.75 2.68
N GLY A 681 -22.82 7.53 2.92
CA GLY A 681 -22.58 6.38 2.05
C GLY A 681 -22.74 5.05 2.76
N TYR A 682 -22.14 3.99 2.19
CA TYR A 682 -22.16 2.64 2.75
C TYR A 682 -20.76 2.09 3.03
N LEU A 683 -20.57 1.53 4.21
CA LEU A 683 -19.36 0.79 4.62
C LEU A 683 -19.68 -0.70 4.71
N TYR A 684 -18.99 -1.51 3.93
CA TYR A 684 -19.05 -2.97 3.97
C TYR A 684 -17.80 -3.54 4.64
N LEU A 685 -17.95 -4.52 5.53
CA LEU A 685 -16.85 -5.23 6.17
C LEU A 685 -16.94 -6.73 5.86
N ASP A 686 -15.94 -7.25 5.14
CA ASP A 686 -15.76 -8.67 4.83
C ASP A 686 -14.44 -9.15 5.47
N LEU A 687 -14.53 -9.61 6.71
CA LEU A 687 -13.39 -9.66 7.63
C LEU A 687 -12.65 -11.01 7.68
N HIS A 688 -13.24 -12.06 7.11
CA HIS A 688 -12.83 -13.45 7.33
C HIS A 688 -12.37 -14.18 6.07
N PRO A 689 -11.42 -15.13 6.17
CA PRO A 689 -10.96 -15.91 5.03
C PRO A 689 -12.00 -16.94 4.56
N ARG A 690 -12.02 -17.18 3.24
CA ARG A 690 -12.75 -18.27 2.58
C ARG A 690 -12.09 -18.60 1.23
N GLN A 691 -12.38 -19.78 0.68
CA GLN A 691 -11.84 -20.20 -0.60
C GLN A 691 -12.22 -19.21 -1.72
N GLY A 692 -11.22 -18.78 -2.51
CA GLY A 692 -11.41 -17.87 -3.63
C GLY A 692 -11.52 -16.38 -3.26
N LYS A 693 -11.42 -16.02 -1.98
CA LYS A 693 -11.30 -14.63 -1.55
C LYS A 693 -9.86 -14.12 -1.70
N TYR A 694 -9.71 -12.84 -1.99
CA TYR A 694 -8.45 -12.10 -1.97
C TYR A 694 -7.73 -12.26 -0.62
N GLY A 695 -6.45 -12.63 -0.66
CA GLY A 695 -5.70 -13.12 0.51
C GLY A 695 -4.99 -12.07 1.37
N HIS A 696 -5.00 -10.80 0.96
CA HIS A 696 -4.42 -9.69 1.72
C HIS A 696 -5.51 -8.88 2.45
N ALA A 697 -5.10 -7.84 3.17
CA ALA A 697 -6.00 -6.75 3.55
C ALA A 697 -6.07 -5.74 2.38
N ALA A 698 -7.25 -5.13 2.17
CA ALA A 698 -7.46 -4.00 1.26
C ALA A 698 -8.85 -3.36 1.46
N ASN A 699 -8.98 -2.05 1.22
CA ASN A 699 -10.25 -1.38 0.95
C ASN A 699 -10.53 -1.25 -0.56
N PHE A 700 -11.74 -1.61 -0.99
CA PHE A 700 -12.20 -1.52 -2.37
C PHE A 700 -13.37 -0.52 -2.51
N ASN A 701 -13.22 0.48 -3.37
CA ASN A 701 -14.33 1.37 -3.72
C ASN A 701 -15.34 0.63 -4.62
N LEU A 702 -16.55 0.34 -4.10
CA LEU A 702 -17.62 -0.34 -4.83
C LEU A 702 -18.35 0.62 -5.77
N GLN A 703 -18.60 1.86 -5.33
CA GLN A 703 -19.23 2.92 -6.10
C GLN A 703 -18.64 4.29 -5.70
N PRO A 704 -18.24 5.14 -6.66
CA PRO A 704 -17.67 6.46 -6.36
C PRO A 704 -18.76 7.49 -6.01
N GLY A 705 -18.41 8.41 -5.12
CA GLY A 705 -19.22 9.61 -4.83
C GLY A 705 -18.84 10.80 -5.72
N TYR A 706 -19.83 11.48 -6.30
CA TYR A 706 -19.63 12.60 -7.24
C TYR A 706 -20.84 13.55 -7.25
N LEU A 707 -20.72 14.70 -7.93
CA LEU A 707 -21.84 15.62 -8.13
C LEU A 707 -22.61 15.30 -9.42
N GLN A 708 -23.91 15.13 -9.30
CA GLN A 708 -24.82 14.92 -10.43
C GLN A 708 -25.16 16.24 -11.12
N ALA A 709 -25.61 16.18 -12.38
CA ALA A 709 -25.96 17.38 -13.17
C ALA A 709 -27.12 18.23 -12.61
N ASN A 710 -27.87 17.72 -11.61
CA ASN A 710 -28.90 18.45 -10.88
C ASN A 710 -28.39 19.10 -9.58
N GLY A 711 -27.07 19.05 -9.30
CA GLY A 711 -26.45 19.56 -8.08
C GLY A 711 -26.54 18.61 -6.86
N SER A 712 -27.25 17.49 -6.95
CA SER A 712 -27.29 16.49 -5.87
C SER A 712 -26.05 15.58 -5.88
N ARG A 713 -25.69 15.02 -4.72
CA ARG A 713 -24.57 14.09 -4.62
C ARG A 713 -25.02 12.65 -4.91
N ARG A 714 -24.23 11.92 -5.71
CA ARG A 714 -24.19 10.45 -5.68
C ARG A 714 -23.30 10.04 -4.51
N TYR A 715 -23.77 9.14 -3.65
CA TYR A 715 -23.05 8.74 -2.43
C TYR A 715 -22.23 7.47 -2.67
N PRO A 716 -21.02 7.37 -2.10
CA PRO A 716 -20.15 6.22 -2.27
C PRO A 716 -20.62 4.96 -1.54
N ALA A 717 -20.04 3.84 -1.95
CA ALA A 717 -20.01 2.60 -1.20
C ALA A 717 -18.59 2.01 -1.23
N THR A 718 -18.09 1.54 -0.10
CA THR A 718 -16.72 1.01 0.03
C THR A 718 -16.70 -0.31 0.82
N ALA A 719 -15.74 -1.18 0.53
CA ALA A 719 -15.64 -2.52 1.07
C ALA A 719 -14.27 -2.82 1.67
N LEU A 720 -14.23 -3.01 2.99
CA LEU A 720 -13.10 -3.56 3.72
C LEU A 720 -13.02 -5.07 3.47
N VAL A 721 -11.87 -5.55 2.99
CA VAL A 721 -11.62 -6.97 2.71
C VAL A 721 -10.40 -7.40 3.54
N CYS A 722 -10.63 -8.19 4.59
CA CYS A 722 -9.59 -8.68 5.49
C CYS A 722 -9.69 -10.21 5.70
N ASN A 723 -8.68 -10.82 6.33
CA ASN A 723 -8.57 -12.28 6.46
C ASN A 723 -8.31 -12.76 7.91
N PHE A 724 -8.89 -12.08 8.89
CA PHE A 724 -8.77 -12.40 10.32
C PHE A 724 -9.48 -13.73 10.65
N SER A 725 -8.93 -14.52 11.57
CA SER A 725 -9.44 -15.86 11.91
C SER A 725 -10.94 -15.86 12.25
N LYS A 726 -11.70 -16.82 11.71
CA LYS A 726 -13.12 -16.97 12.02
C LYS A 726 -13.36 -17.34 13.50
N PRO A 727 -14.48 -16.91 14.10
CA PRO A 727 -14.88 -17.38 15.43
C PRO A 727 -15.14 -18.89 15.42
N THR A 728 -14.81 -19.55 16.52
CA THR A 728 -15.09 -20.98 16.77
C THR A 728 -16.24 -21.13 17.78
N PRO A 729 -16.85 -22.31 17.94
CA PRO A 729 -17.87 -22.56 18.97
C PRO A 729 -17.39 -22.39 20.43
N LYS A 730 -16.08 -22.21 20.67
CA LYS A 730 -15.49 -22.05 22.01
C LYS A 730 -14.82 -20.69 22.25
N LYS A 731 -14.34 -20.04 21.19
CA LYS A 731 -13.48 -18.85 21.24
C LYS A 731 -13.85 -17.90 20.08
N PRO A 732 -14.15 -16.62 20.33
CA PRO A 732 -14.47 -15.67 19.28
C PRO A 732 -13.25 -15.37 18.40
N SER A 733 -13.47 -14.65 17.30
CA SER A 733 -12.38 -14.06 16.52
C SER A 733 -11.69 -12.99 17.38
N LEU A 734 -10.41 -13.21 17.66
CA LEU A 734 -9.54 -12.32 18.42
C LEU A 734 -8.47 -11.79 17.47
N LEU A 735 -8.19 -10.49 17.54
CA LEU A 735 -7.15 -9.84 16.76
C LEU A 735 -5.86 -9.75 17.57
N LYS A 736 -4.73 -10.07 16.95
CA LYS A 736 -3.41 -9.65 17.42
C LYS A 736 -3.22 -8.15 17.22
N HIS A 737 -2.24 -7.54 17.89
CA HIS A 737 -2.04 -6.09 17.80
C HIS A 737 -1.69 -5.61 16.38
N ASP A 738 -0.92 -6.39 15.61
CA ASP A 738 -0.66 -6.14 14.18
C ASP A 738 -1.94 -6.26 13.32
N GLU A 739 -2.85 -7.17 13.66
CA GLU A 739 -4.18 -7.26 13.03
C GLU A 739 -5.08 -6.07 13.40
N VAL A 740 -4.98 -5.54 14.64
CA VAL A 740 -5.66 -4.30 15.07
C VAL A 740 -5.14 -3.08 14.31
N VAL A 741 -3.82 -2.96 14.14
CA VAL A 741 -3.19 -1.91 13.31
C VAL A 741 -3.67 -2.03 11.85
N THR A 742 -3.61 -3.24 11.27
CA THR A 742 -4.07 -3.51 9.89
C THR A 742 -5.53 -3.15 9.69
N LEU A 743 -6.41 -3.53 10.61
CA LEU A 743 -7.84 -3.20 10.57
C LEU A 743 -8.07 -1.67 10.55
N PHE A 744 -7.29 -0.90 11.31
CA PHE A 744 -7.45 0.55 11.38
C PHE A 744 -6.83 1.29 10.19
N HIS A 745 -5.72 0.79 9.64
CA HIS A 745 -5.14 1.24 8.36
C HIS A 745 -6.18 1.17 7.24
N GLU A 746 -6.77 -0.01 7.02
CA GLU A 746 -7.75 -0.22 5.95
C GLU A 746 -9.04 0.59 6.18
N LEU A 747 -9.48 0.73 7.44
CA LEU A 747 -10.59 1.60 7.77
C LEU A 747 -10.28 3.06 7.43
N GLY A 748 -9.02 3.50 7.53
CA GLY A 748 -8.57 4.80 7.05
C GLY A 748 -8.84 5.03 5.55
N HIS A 749 -8.57 4.02 4.71
CA HIS A 749 -8.90 4.06 3.28
C HIS A 749 -10.42 4.10 3.04
N GLY A 750 -11.20 3.27 3.73
CA GLY A 750 -12.66 3.31 3.64
C GLY A 750 -13.28 4.63 4.12
N ILE A 751 -12.70 5.23 5.15
CA ILE A 751 -13.09 6.54 5.67
C ILE A 751 -12.72 7.68 4.70
N HIS A 752 -11.59 7.58 4.00
CA HIS A 752 -11.21 8.53 2.93
C HIS A 752 -12.22 8.50 1.78
N ASP A 753 -12.65 7.31 1.34
CA ASP A 753 -13.70 7.15 0.33
C ASP A 753 -15.05 7.73 0.80
N LEU A 754 -15.51 7.40 2.02
CA LEU A 754 -16.76 7.94 2.58
C LEU A 754 -16.73 9.46 2.76
N ALA A 755 -15.59 10.01 3.15
CA ALA A 755 -15.39 11.45 3.31
C ALA A 755 -15.34 12.21 1.98
N GLY A 756 -14.90 11.61 0.88
CA GLY A 756 -14.71 12.30 -0.40
C GLY A 756 -15.91 13.17 -0.86
N ARG A 757 -15.65 14.42 -1.24
CA ARG A 757 -16.65 15.41 -1.71
C ARG A 757 -16.35 15.97 -3.10
N CYS A 758 -15.52 15.30 -3.89
CA CYS A 758 -15.16 15.65 -5.27
C CYS A 758 -16.40 15.83 -6.19
N THR A 759 -16.21 16.59 -7.27
CA THR A 759 -17.20 16.79 -8.34
C THR A 759 -17.23 15.58 -9.27
N TYR A 760 -16.07 15.00 -9.60
CA TYR A 760 -15.93 13.89 -10.55
C TYR A 760 -15.50 12.58 -9.88
N SER A 761 -16.02 11.45 -10.38
CA SER A 761 -15.69 10.10 -9.90
C SER A 761 -14.19 9.77 -10.04
N ARG A 762 -13.52 10.34 -11.05
CA ARG A 762 -12.08 10.19 -11.32
C ARG A 762 -11.19 10.59 -10.14
N PHE A 763 -11.64 11.55 -9.33
CA PHE A 763 -10.90 12.10 -8.19
C PHE A 763 -11.45 11.63 -6.84
N HIS A 764 -12.49 10.78 -6.83
CA HIS A 764 -13.20 10.41 -5.61
C HIS A 764 -12.34 9.60 -4.64
N GLY A 765 -12.35 9.99 -3.36
CA GLY A 765 -11.77 9.23 -2.26
C GLY A 765 -10.27 8.99 -2.42
N THR A 766 -9.86 7.74 -2.22
CA THR A 766 -8.49 7.22 -2.36
C THR A 766 -7.82 7.41 -3.74
N SER A 767 -8.50 8.02 -4.73
CA SER A 767 -7.99 8.30 -6.09
C SER A 767 -6.93 9.44 -6.15
N THR A 768 -5.96 9.39 -5.24
CA THR A 768 -4.84 10.34 -5.08
C THR A 768 -3.54 9.82 -5.72
N VAL A 769 -2.48 10.63 -5.72
CA VAL A 769 -1.13 10.19 -6.13
C VAL A 769 -0.57 9.08 -5.24
N ARG A 770 0.16 8.13 -5.85
CA ARG A 770 0.63 6.90 -5.20
C ARG A 770 1.68 7.08 -4.09
N ASP A 771 2.28 8.27 -3.98
CA ASP A 771 3.16 8.66 -2.87
C ASP A 771 2.48 9.57 -1.83
N PHE A 772 1.14 9.66 -1.89
CA PHE A 772 0.28 10.24 -0.85
C PHE A 772 -0.77 9.26 -0.31
N VAL A 773 -1.25 8.32 -1.12
CA VAL A 773 -2.47 7.52 -0.84
C VAL A 773 -2.45 6.79 0.51
N GLU A 774 -1.28 6.35 0.99
CA GLU A 774 -1.14 5.64 2.27
C GLU A 774 -1.00 6.60 3.48
N ALA A 775 -0.80 7.90 3.26
CA ALA A 775 -0.58 8.85 4.35
C ALA A 775 -1.82 9.02 5.26
N PRO A 776 -3.07 9.05 4.73
CA PRO A 776 -4.29 9.02 5.54
C PRO A 776 -4.45 7.76 6.41
N SER A 777 -4.08 6.58 5.90
CA SER A 777 -4.22 5.31 6.62
C SER A 777 -3.11 5.11 7.65
N GLN A 778 -1.84 5.34 7.27
CA GLN A 778 -0.69 5.29 8.18
C GLN A 778 -0.78 6.32 9.31
N MET A 779 -1.44 7.47 9.11
CA MET A 779 -1.63 8.45 10.18
C MET A 779 -2.47 7.84 11.31
N LEU A 780 -3.54 7.13 10.94
CA LEU A 780 -4.50 6.52 11.86
C LEU A 780 -3.89 5.35 12.64
N GLU A 781 -2.93 4.61 12.09
CA GLU A 781 -2.21 3.54 12.81
C GLU A 781 -1.65 4.00 14.17
N ASN A 782 -1.28 5.28 14.31
CA ASN A 782 -0.77 5.83 15.57
C ASN A 782 -1.78 5.83 16.74
N TRP A 783 -3.09 5.75 16.46
CA TRP A 783 -4.11 5.54 17.50
C TRP A 783 -3.98 4.14 18.11
N CYS A 784 -3.64 3.12 17.33
CA CYS A 784 -3.36 1.77 17.83
C CYS A 784 -2.10 1.68 18.72
N TRP A 785 -1.30 2.75 18.76
CA TRP A 785 -0.13 2.91 19.64
C TRP A 785 -0.33 3.95 20.75
N THR A 786 -1.55 4.46 20.93
CA THR A 786 -1.88 5.50 21.92
C THR A 786 -2.51 4.86 23.18
N PRO A 787 -2.00 5.09 24.41
CA PRO A 787 -2.40 4.31 25.60
C PRO A 787 -3.91 4.34 25.89
N SER A 788 -4.50 5.54 25.86
CA SER A 788 -5.93 5.76 26.10
C SER A 788 -6.80 5.07 25.05
N VAL A 789 -6.34 5.00 23.80
CA VAL A 789 -7.06 4.40 22.69
C VAL A 789 -6.94 2.88 22.72
N ILE A 790 -5.76 2.31 22.99
CA ILE A 790 -5.58 0.86 23.23
C ILE A 790 -6.54 0.41 24.33
N LYS A 791 -6.62 1.16 25.43
CA LYS A 791 -7.57 0.89 26.52
C LYS A 791 -9.04 1.04 26.08
N ALA A 792 -9.36 2.05 25.28
CA ALA A 792 -10.71 2.26 24.74
C ALA A 792 -11.17 1.11 23.82
N LEU A 793 -10.30 0.63 22.93
CA LEU A 793 -10.56 -0.49 22.01
C LEU A 793 -10.63 -1.85 22.72
N SER A 794 -9.84 -2.05 23.78
CA SER A 794 -9.75 -3.34 24.47
C SER A 794 -11.05 -3.79 25.16
N GLN A 795 -11.33 -5.09 25.17
CA GLN A 795 -12.27 -5.76 26.07
C GLN A 795 -11.94 -7.26 26.14
N HIS A 796 -11.64 -7.80 27.32
CA HIS A 796 -11.34 -9.21 27.50
C HIS A 796 -12.55 -10.09 27.15
N TYR A 797 -12.36 -11.10 26.31
CA TYR A 797 -13.48 -11.84 25.71
C TYR A 797 -14.34 -12.63 26.71
N GLU A 798 -13.77 -13.10 27.82
CA GLU A 798 -14.52 -13.80 28.90
C GLU A 798 -14.99 -12.85 30.01
N THR A 799 -14.10 -12.11 30.67
CA THR A 799 -14.42 -11.26 31.84
C THR A 799 -15.05 -9.91 31.48
N GLY A 800 -14.89 -9.43 30.25
CA GLY A 800 -15.33 -8.11 29.81
C GLY A 800 -14.46 -6.94 30.27
N GLU A 801 -13.36 -7.22 30.98
CA GLU A 801 -12.45 -6.21 31.56
C GLU A 801 -11.61 -5.47 30.50
N LYS A 802 -11.07 -4.31 30.87
CA LYS A 802 -10.11 -3.57 30.03
C LYS A 802 -8.70 -4.14 30.18
N ILE A 803 -7.87 -4.00 29.15
CA ILE A 803 -6.47 -4.41 29.23
C ILE A 803 -5.73 -3.61 30.34
N PRO A 804 -4.96 -4.28 31.23
CA PRO A 804 -4.16 -3.63 32.26
C PRO A 804 -3.17 -2.61 31.71
N ASP A 805 -2.94 -1.52 32.45
CA ASP A 805 -2.03 -0.45 32.03
C ASP A 805 -0.58 -0.91 31.87
N ASP A 806 -0.11 -1.88 32.67
CA ASP A 806 1.24 -2.43 32.53
C ASP A 806 1.41 -3.25 31.24
N LEU A 807 0.34 -3.86 30.73
CA LEU A 807 0.34 -4.53 29.41
C LEU A 807 0.25 -3.51 28.26
N ILE A 808 -0.41 -2.36 28.47
CA ILE A 808 -0.39 -1.24 27.51
C ILE A 808 1.02 -0.66 27.42
N GLU A 809 1.67 -0.38 28.54
CA GLU A 809 3.04 0.16 28.58
C GLU A 809 4.04 -0.78 27.90
N LYS A 810 3.96 -2.09 28.18
CA LYS A 810 4.76 -3.12 27.47
C LYS A 810 4.46 -3.11 25.97
N GLN A 811 3.19 -3.18 25.55
CA GLN A 811 2.83 -3.20 24.13
C GLN A 811 3.28 -1.93 23.38
N ILE A 812 3.27 -0.76 24.03
CA ILE A 812 3.79 0.47 23.41
C ILE A 812 5.32 0.42 23.32
N SER A 813 6.01 -0.15 24.31
CA SER A 813 7.48 -0.26 24.29
C SER A 813 8.02 -1.14 23.16
N THR A 814 7.22 -2.05 22.59
CA THR A 814 7.60 -2.83 21.40
C THR A 814 7.41 -2.11 20.06
N LYS A 815 6.80 -0.92 20.00
CA LYS A 815 6.57 -0.19 18.73
C LYS A 815 7.82 -0.02 17.87
N HIS A 816 8.97 0.18 18.53
CA HIS A 816 10.24 0.48 17.87
C HIS A 816 11.24 -0.69 17.90
N VAL A 817 10.81 -1.89 18.31
CA VAL A 817 11.65 -3.10 18.25
C VAL A 817 11.94 -3.44 16.78
N ASN A 818 13.22 -3.57 16.45
CA ASN A 818 13.71 -3.85 15.10
C ASN A 818 13.22 -2.85 14.03
N ALA A 819 12.93 -1.61 14.44
CA ALA A 819 12.37 -0.58 13.56
C ALA A 819 13.34 -0.14 12.46
N ALA A 820 14.65 -0.17 12.71
CA ALA A 820 15.61 0.12 11.67
C ALA A 820 15.64 -1.00 10.62
N LEU A 821 15.64 -2.27 11.02
CA LEU A 821 15.58 -3.40 10.09
C LEU A 821 14.26 -3.49 9.31
N PHE A 822 13.13 -3.15 9.95
CA PHE A 822 11.85 -3.01 9.24
C PHE A 822 11.95 -1.96 8.13
N ASN A 823 12.43 -0.76 8.46
CA ASN A 823 12.56 0.33 7.49
C ASN A 823 13.62 0.05 6.42
N LEU A 824 14.77 -0.54 6.78
CA LEU A 824 15.79 -0.98 5.82
C LEU A 824 15.26 -2.04 4.85
N ARG A 825 14.30 -2.87 5.26
CA ARG A 825 13.60 -3.80 4.36
C ARG A 825 12.63 -3.09 3.40
N GLN A 826 11.89 -2.09 3.85
CA GLN A 826 11.06 -1.26 2.94
C GLN A 826 11.93 -0.48 1.96
N LEU A 827 13.07 0.03 2.45
CA LEU A 827 14.08 0.74 1.69
C LEU A 827 14.77 -0.15 0.64
N HIS A 828 14.99 -1.43 0.94
CA HIS A 828 15.44 -2.42 -0.06
C HIS A 828 14.47 -2.48 -1.24
N PHE A 829 13.17 -2.60 -0.99
CA PHE A 829 12.14 -2.63 -2.03
C PHE A 829 12.08 -1.33 -2.83
N GLY A 830 12.05 -0.18 -2.16
CA GLY A 830 12.06 1.14 -2.83
C GLY A 830 13.33 1.38 -3.66
N THR A 831 14.49 0.96 -3.15
CA THR A 831 15.78 1.10 -3.86
C THR A 831 15.85 0.16 -5.06
N PHE A 832 15.36 -1.08 -4.95
CA PHE A 832 15.32 -2.02 -6.08
C PHE A 832 14.37 -1.53 -7.17
N ASP A 833 13.14 -1.13 -6.82
CA ASP A 833 12.14 -0.59 -7.75
C ASP A 833 12.67 0.64 -8.51
N MET A 834 13.33 1.56 -7.80
CA MET A 834 14.01 2.70 -8.46
C MET A 834 15.17 2.23 -9.34
N THR A 835 16.06 1.37 -8.85
CA THR A 835 17.27 0.90 -9.58
C THR A 835 16.90 0.29 -10.93
N VAL A 836 15.91 -0.60 -10.98
CA VAL A 836 15.52 -1.28 -12.23
C VAL A 836 14.77 -0.35 -13.19
N HIS A 837 14.12 0.71 -12.68
CA HIS A 837 13.38 1.69 -13.49
C HIS A 837 14.16 2.99 -13.78
N THR A 838 15.38 3.17 -13.25
CA THR A 838 16.32 4.26 -13.62
C THR A 838 17.62 3.77 -14.29
N PRO A 839 17.60 2.87 -15.29
CA PRO A 839 18.83 2.46 -15.98
C PRO A 839 19.43 3.62 -16.78
N GLU A 840 20.76 3.72 -16.78
CA GLU A 840 21.51 4.74 -17.54
C GLU A 840 21.16 4.71 -19.04
N SER A 841 21.00 3.51 -19.59
CA SER A 841 20.60 3.29 -20.97
C SER A 841 19.74 2.02 -21.12
N HIS A 842 19.01 1.95 -22.23
CA HIS A 842 18.22 0.79 -22.62
C HIS A 842 19.07 -0.49 -22.81
N GLU A 843 20.36 -0.33 -23.12
CA GLU A 843 21.32 -1.43 -23.24
C GLU A 843 21.98 -1.84 -21.90
N ALA A 844 21.74 -1.09 -20.82
CA ALA A 844 22.14 -1.48 -19.47
C ALA A 844 21.07 -2.42 -18.85
N ILE A 845 19.78 -2.07 -18.94
CA ILE A 845 18.71 -2.89 -18.36
C ILE A 845 18.59 -4.29 -18.98
N LYS A 846 18.90 -4.44 -20.27
CA LYS A 846 18.99 -5.75 -20.95
C LYS A 846 20.07 -6.68 -20.39
N LYS A 847 21.03 -6.15 -19.64
CA LYS A 847 22.20 -6.88 -19.11
C LYS A 847 22.18 -7.01 -17.59
N LEU A 848 21.19 -6.39 -16.93
CA LEU A 848 21.05 -6.42 -15.48
C LEU A 848 20.42 -7.75 -15.05
N ASP A 849 21.14 -8.52 -14.23
CA ASP A 849 20.58 -9.70 -13.55
C ASP A 849 19.67 -9.22 -12.41
N LEU A 850 18.35 -9.27 -12.66
CA LEU A 850 17.35 -8.72 -11.74
C LEU A 850 17.24 -9.54 -10.44
N SER A 851 17.56 -10.84 -10.46
CA SER A 851 17.54 -11.70 -9.26
C SER A 851 18.76 -11.46 -8.39
N ALA A 852 19.96 -11.40 -8.99
CA ALA A 852 21.18 -11.02 -8.27
C ALA A 852 21.05 -9.61 -7.68
N THR A 853 20.61 -8.63 -8.48
CA THR A 853 20.42 -7.23 -8.03
C THR A 853 19.42 -7.15 -6.86
N TYR A 854 18.33 -7.92 -6.89
CA TYR A 854 17.34 -7.95 -5.81
C TYR A 854 17.96 -8.47 -4.50
N ASN A 855 18.67 -9.60 -4.53
CA ASN A 855 19.23 -10.19 -3.32
C ASN A 855 20.47 -9.43 -2.80
N GLU A 856 21.31 -8.89 -3.69
CA GLU A 856 22.48 -8.10 -3.31
C GLU A 856 22.09 -6.77 -2.66
N LEU A 857 21.11 -6.04 -3.21
CA LEU A 857 20.59 -4.83 -2.55
C LEU A 857 19.99 -5.14 -1.17
N ARG A 858 19.37 -6.33 -0.99
CA ARG A 858 18.81 -6.76 0.30
C ARG A 858 19.90 -6.88 1.37
N GLY A 859 20.98 -7.61 1.07
CA GLY A 859 22.13 -7.75 1.96
C GLY A 859 22.85 -6.42 2.21
N GLN A 860 23.06 -5.62 1.16
CA GLN A 860 23.72 -4.31 1.25
C GLN A 860 22.94 -3.25 2.04
N ILE A 861 21.61 -3.36 2.13
CA ILE A 861 20.76 -2.37 2.81
C ILE A 861 20.38 -2.85 4.22
N ALA A 862 19.92 -4.09 4.37
CA ALA A 862 19.45 -4.59 5.67
C ALA A 862 20.55 -5.26 6.52
N GLY A 863 21.72 -5.59 5.97
CA GLY A 863 22.81 -6.27 6.69
C GLY A 863 22.56 -7.75 7.04
N ILE A 864 21.32 -8.23 6.91
CA ILE A 864 20.94 -9.64 7.10
C ILE A 864 21.40 -10.46 5.89
N LYS A 865 22.05 -11.60 6.15
CA LYS A 865 22.67 -12.45 5.13
C LYS A 865 21.66 -13.42 4.49
N GLY A 866 21.81 -13.68 3.20
CA GLY A 866 21.18 -14.80 2.50
C GLY A 866 22.14 -15.99 2.32
N PRO A 867 21.74 -17.00 1.52
CA PRO A 867 22.57 -18.15 1.16
C PRO A 867 23.90 -17.79 0.47
N GLU A 868 24.08 -16.58 -0.06
CA GLU A 868 25.36 -16.14 -0.61
C GLU A 868 26.49 -16.11 0.42
N ALA A 869 26.17 -15.89 1.70
CA ALA A 869 27.14 -16.04 2.80
C ALA A 869 27.54 -17.51 3.08
N GLN A 870 26.78 -18.48 2.55
CA GLN A 870 27.10 -19.92 2.57
C GLN A 870 27.82 -20.37 1.27
N GLY A 871 28.15 -19.44 0.37
CA GLY A 871 28.82 -19.71 -0.90
C GLY A 871 27.88 -20.02 -2.08
N GLU A 872 26.57 -19.87 -1.90
CA GLU A 872 25.63 -19.89 -3.03
C GLU A 872 25.74 -18.61 -3.88
N LYS A 873 25.14 -18.59 -5.07
CA LYS A 873 25.10 -17.37 -5.91
C LYS A 873 23.97 -16.46 -5.46
N SER A 874 24.11 -15.14 -5.67
CA SER A 874 23.06 -14.12 -5.50
C SER A 874 21.73 -14.41 -6.21
N THR A 875 21.69 -15.39 -7.13
CA THR A 875 20.49 -15.85 -7.85
C THR A 875 19.72 -16.96 -7.12
N TRP A 876 19.91 -17.14 -5.80
CA TRP A 876 19.26 -18.18 -4.99
C TRP A 876 17.74 -17.98 -4.81
N GLY A 877 17.28 -16.73 -4.94
CA GLY A 877 15.89 -16.33 -4.71
C GLY A 877 15.40 -15.35 -5.78
N ASN A 878 14.10 -15.36 -6.03
CA ASN A 878 13.41 -14.59 -7.06
C ASN A 878 12.24 -13.80 -6.44
N GLY A 879 12.48 -13.16 -5.29
CA GLY A 879 11.44 -12.44 -4.55
C GLY A 879 10.75 -11.34 -5.38
N GLN A 880 11.46 -10.70 -6.31
CA GLN A 880 10.89 -9.75 -7.28
C GLN A 880 9.85 -10.39 -8.20
N ALA A 881 9.98 -11.67 -8.55
CA ALA A 881 9.00 -12.43 -9.33
C ALA A 881 7.76 -12.82 -8.49
N CYS A 882 7.88 -12.74 -7.15
CA CYS A 882 6.80 -12.93 -6.19
C CYS A 882 6.17 -11.58 -5.73
N PHE A 883 6.64 -10.44 -6.25
CA PHE A 883 6.32 -9.10 -5.72
C PHE A 883 5.33 -8.35 -6.61
N GLY A 884 4.03 -8.56 -6.34
CA GLY A 884 2.92 -8.02 -7.14
C GLY A 884 2.99 -6.52 -7.44
N HIS A 885 3.38 -5.69 -6.46
CA HIS A 885 3.51 -4.23 -6.60
C HIS A 885 4.31 -3.77 -7.83
N LEU A 886 5.42 -4.44 -8.14
CA LEU A 886 6.31 -4.05 -9.23
C LEU A 886 5.67 -4.21 -10.62
N ILE A 887 4.57 -4.97 -10.73
CA ILE A 887 3.83 -5.19 -11.98
C ILE A 887 2.41 -4.59 -11.91
N GLY A 888 1.74 -4.70 -10.77
CA GLY A 888 0.40 -4.14 -10.49
C GLY A 888 0.36 -2.63 -10.22
N GLY A 889 1.08 -1.83 -10.99
CA GLY A 889 0.91 -0.36 -11.02
C GLY A 889 1.63 0.47 -9.95
N TYR A 890 2.41 -0.14 -9.05
CA TYR A 890 3.28 0.56 -8.08
C TYR A 890 4.73 0.73 -8.58
N ASP A 891 5.00 0.36 -9.83
CA ASP A 891 6.26 0.51 -10.53
C ASP A 891 6.81 1.94 -10.52
N ALA A 892 8.10 2.08 -10.20
CA ALA A 892 8.79 3.33 -9.88
C ALA A 892 8.00 4.19 -8.87
N GLY A 893 7.56 3.55 -7.80
CA GLY A 893 6.56 4.05 -6.87
C GLY A 893 6.51 3.34 -5.52
N TYR A 894 7.29 2.28 -5.27
CA TYR A 894 7.26 1.60 -3.97
C TYR A 894 7.79 2.47 -2.82
N TYR A 895 8.62 3.48 -3.13
CA TYR A 895 9.00 4.53 -2.17
C TYR A 895 7.78 5.27 -1.57
N GLY A 896 6.62 5.20 -2.23
CA GLY A 896 5.38 5.83 -1.80
C GLY A 896 4.95 5.43 -0.40
N TYR A 897 5.24 4.21 0.06
CA TYR A 897 4.98 3.76 1.43
C TYR A 897 5.80 4.55 2.46
N LEU A 898 7.10 4.72 2.23
CA LEU A 898 8.01 5.44 3.14
C LEU A 898 7.81 6.96 3.09
N SER A 899 7.51 7.54 1.93
CA SER A 899 7.21 8.98 1.83
C SER A 899 5.83 9.31 2.42
N SER A 900 4.85 8.43 2.25
CA SER A 900 3.56 8.55 2.94
C SER A 900 3.72 8.45 4.46
N GLU A 901 4.62 7.59 4.96
CA GLU A 901 4.92 7.44 6.39
C GLU A 901 5.55 8.70 6.99
N VAL A 902 6.40 9.40 6.24
CA VAL A 902 6.89 10.74 6.59
C VAL A 902 5.74 11.74 6.74
N TYR A 903 4.87 11.84 5.73
CA TYR A 903 3.76 12.80 5.75
C TYR A 903 2.74 12.49 6.85
N SER A 904 2.43 11.21 7.06
CA SER A 904 1.47 10.76 8.07
C SER A 904 1.99 10.95 9.49
N THR A 905 3.28 10.69 9.72
CA THR A 905 3.93 10.95 11.01
C THR A 905 3.96 12.45 11.31
N ASP A 906 4.24 13.30 10.32
CA ASP A 906 4.23 14.76 10.51
C ASP A 906 2.82 15.31 10.79
N MET A 907 1.78 14.81 10.10
CA MET A 907 0.38 15.12 10.41
C MET A 907 0.00 14.69 11.83
N PHE A 908 0.33 13.46 12.23
CA PHE A 908 0.02 12.97 13.57
C PHE A 908 0.76 13.76 14.66
N TYR A 909 2.07 13.96 14.52
CA TYR A 909 2.87 14.63 15.54
C TYR A 909 2.64 16.13 15.64
N SER A 910 2.31 16.82 14.54
CA SER A 910 2.03 18.25 14.55
C SER A 910 0.63 18.60 15.07
N VAL A 911 -0.35 17.70 14.92
CA VAL A 911 -1.77 18.02 15.16
C VAL A 911 -2.41 17.15 16.25
N PHE A 912 -2.16 15.83 16.25
CA PHE A 912 -2.94 14.87 17.05
C PHE A 912 -2.19 14.28 18.24
N LYS A 913 -0.85 14.19 18.25
CA LYS A 913 -0.09 13.54 19.34
C LYS A 913 -0.36 14.11 20.74
N ALA A 914 -0.67 15.42 20.83
CA ALA A 914 -0.99 16.09 22.09
C ALA A 914 -2.42 15.83 22.58
N ASP A 915 -3.37 15.61 21.65
CA ASP A 915 -4.78 15.28 21.93
C ASP A 915 -5.35 14.43 20.77
N PRO A 916 -5.21 13.10 20.82
CA PRO A 916 -5.64 12.21 19.74
C PRO A 916 -7.17 12.14 19.54
N MET A 917 -7.96 12.74 20.42
CA MET A 917 -9.43 12.78 20.29
C MET A 917 -9.96 14.19 20.01
N ASN A 918 -9.10 15.09 19.52
CA ASN A 918 -9.48 16.45 19.19
C ASN A 918 -10.43 16.53 17.98
N GLY A 919 -11.75 16.41 18.22
CA GLY A 919 -12.80 16.45 17.21
C GLY A 919 -12.98 17.81 16.48
N LYS A 920 -12.20 18.84 16.80
CA LYS A 920 -12.06 20.05 15.97
C LYS A 920 -10.99 19.83 14.90
N GLU A 921 -9.82 19.35 15.30
CA GLU A 921 -8.73 19.05 14.37
C GLU A 921 -9.05 17.84 13.48
N GLY A 922 -9.83 16.87 13.97
CA GLY A 922 -10.35 15.75 13.19
C GLY A 922 -11.28 16.18 12.05
N ARG A 923 -12.25 17.07 12.33
CA ARG A 923 -13.06 17.71 11.28
C ARG A 923 -12.21 18.57 10.33
N ARG A 924 -11.21 19.30 10.85
CA ARG A 924 -10.26 20.04 9.98
C ARG A 924 -9.49 19.10 9.05
N TYR A 925 -9.06 17.93 9.53
CA TYR A 925 -8.43 16.88 8.73
C TYR A 925 -9.40 16.32 7.67
N ARG A 926 -10.65 16.00 8.04
CA ARG A 926 -11.71 15.60 7.11
C ARG A 926 -11.85 16.61 5.96
N HIS A 927 -12.16 17.87 6.24
CA HIS A 927 -12.44 18.86 5.18
C HIS A 927 -11.21 19.28 4.36
N THR A 928 -10.03 19.31 4.99
CA THR A 928 -8.80 19.77 4.32
C THR A 928 -8.18 18.65 3.49
N VAL A 929 -8.16 17.42 4.03
CA VAL A 929 -7.45 16.28 3.45
C VAL A 929 -8.41 15.32 2.74
N LEU A 930 -9.32 14.68 3.49
CA LEU A 930 -10.11 13.56 2.96
C LEU A 930 -11.18 13.98 1.95
N GLU A 931 -11.87 15.11 2.18
CA GLU A 931 -12.93 15.58 1.29
C GLU A 931 -12.43 15.94 -0.11
N LYS A 932 -11.12 16.18 -0.26
CA LYS A 932 -10.49 16.51 -1.56
C LYS A 932 -10.26 15.31 -2.45
N GLY A 933 -9.95 14.14 -1.89
CA GLY A 933 -9.40 13.02 -2.67
C GLY A 933 -8.32 13.50 -3.65
N GLY A 934 -8.37 13.04 -4.89
CA GLY A 934 -7.47 13.46 -5.97
C GLY A 934 -7.76 14.82 -6.63
N SER A 935 -8.71 15.63 -6.14
CA SER A 935 -9.17 16.87 -6.82
C SER A 935 -8.19 18.06 -6.69
N GLN A 936 -7.24 18.00 -5.76
CA GLN A 936 -6.21 19.01 -5.51
C GLN A 936 -4.81 18.36 -5.64
N GLU A 937 -3.75 19.15 -5.84
CA GLU A 937 -2.38 18.63 -5.65
C GLU A 937 -2.14 18.37 -4.15
N GLU A 938 -1.70 17.16 -3.83
CA GLU A 938 -1.64 16.63 -2.47
C GLU A 938 -0.60 17.35 -1.59
N MET A 939 0.41 17.98 -2.19
CA MET A 939 1.33 18.88 -1.49
C MET A 939 0.63 20.14 -0.98
N LEU A 940 -0.29 20.72 -1.77
CA LEU A 940 -1.08 21.88 -1.35
C LEU A 940 -2.08 21.47 -0.25
N THR A 941 -2.63 20.26 -0.32
CA THR A 941 -3.44 19.66 0.75
C THR A 941 -2.67 19.55 2.07
N LEU A 942 -1.43 19.06 2.05
CA LEU A 942 -0.56 19.02 3.23
C LEU A 942 -0.19 20.42 3.73
N GLU A 943 0.17 21.35 2.84
CA GLU A 943 0.50 22.74 3.21
C GLU A 943 -0.69 23.45 3.89
N GLN A 944 -1.92 23.25 3.39
CA GLN A 944 -3.15 23.75 3.99
C GLN A 944 -3.44 23.13 5.37
N PHE A 945 -3.17 21.84 5.56
CA PHE A 945 -3.46 21.15 6.82
C PHE A 945 -2.39 21.38 7.91
N LEU A 946 -1.10 21.42 7.53
CA LEU A 946 0.01 21.66 8.46
C LEU A 946 0.27 23.16 8.71
N GLY A 947 -0.22 24.06 7.83
CA GLY A 947 0.13 25.48 7.85
C GLY A 947 1.57 25.78 7.38
N ARG A 948 2.26 24.76 6.87
CA ARG A 948 3.66 24.77 6.39
C ARG A 948 3.88 23.55 5.48
N LYS A 949 5.04 23.50 4.81
CA LYS A 949 5.47 22.27 4.12
C LYS A 949 5.67 21.11 5.10
N PRO A 950 5.42 19.85 4.67
CA PRO A 950 5.71 18.67 5.47
C PRO A 950 7.21 18.51 5.72
N SER A 951 7.56 17.77 6.78
CA SER A 951 8.93 17.61 7.28
C SER A 951 9.23 16.17 7.72
N THR A 952 10.44 15.71 7.47
CA THR A 952 10.96 14.41 7.92
C THR A 952 11.28 14.35 9.42
N GLU A 953 11.33 15.49 10.11
CA GLU A 953 11.76 15.57 11.52
C GLU A 953 10.91 14.74 12.48
N ALA A 954 9.59 14.70 12.26
CA ALA A 954 8.69 13.87 13.06
C ALA A 954 8.99 12.37 12.89
N PHE A 955 9.27 11.95 11.65
CA PHE A 955 9.57 10.56 11.30
C PHE A 955 10.95 10.11 11.80
N TYR A 956 11.99 10.93 11.65
CA TYR A 956 13.32 10.60 12.19
C TYR A 956 13.33 10.55 13.72
N LYS A 957 12.58 11.44 14.38
CA LYS A 957 12.36 11.37 15.83
C LYS A 957 11.63 10.10 16.26
N GLU A 958 10.61 9.67 15.51
CA GLU A 958 9.86 8.44 15.76
C GLU A 958 10.72 7.17 15.60
N LEU A 959 11.69 7.20 14.67
CA LEU A 959 12.67 6.14 14.48
C LEU A 959 13.86 6.19 15.46
N GLY A 960 13.86 7.10 16.44
CA GLY A 960 14.95 7.28 17.41
C GLY A 960 16.26 7.79 16.77
N ILE A 961 16.21 8.30 15.54
CA ILE A 961 17.36 8.79 14.80
C ILE A 961 17.72 10.20 15.33
N PRO A 962 18.95 10.45 15.77
CA PRO A 962 19.38 11.79 16.16
C PRO A 962 19.26 12.78 14.99
N GLN A 963 18.81 14.01 15.29
CA GLN A 963 18.89 15.11 14.34
C GLN A 963 20.35 15.37 13.99
N THR A 964 20.75 15.06 12.75
CA THR A 964 21.87 15.76 12.15
C THR A 964 21.36 17.14 11.75
N LEU A 965 21.94 18.19 12.35
CA LEU A 965 21.72 19.55 11.88
C LEU A 965 22.09 19.60 10.40
N ALA A 966 21.14 19.98 9.55
CA ALA A 966 21.37 20.08 8.11
C ALA A 966 22.42 21.17 7.85
N SER A 967 23.52 20.77 7.21
CA SER A 967 24.73 21.56 6.96
C SER A 967 24.66 22.38 5.68
#